data_AF-A0A817ZFL9-F1
#
_entry.id   AF-A0A817ZFL9-F1
#
_cell.length_a   1.000
_cell.length_b   1.000
_cell.length_c   1.000
_cell.angle_alpha   90.00
_cell.angle_beta   90.00
_cell.angle_gamma   90.00
#
_symmetry.space_group_name_H-M   'P 1'
#
loop_
_entity.id
_entity.type
_entity.pdbx_description
1 polymer ?
#
loop_
_entity_poly.entity_id
_entity_poly.type
_entity_poly.pdbx_seq_one_letter_code
_entity_poly.pdbx_strand_id
1 'polypeptide(L)'
;TKDSPHRHFYLAHQVTTTANNVDDENETTEFTSQKFRDGLAKSIMKDKVLIAILTKHIVESYSNDLVRTLCAIVEKNFKYDFDKNEKTIEYVSRWLQLMDEYDRESFDVFPNKHAWRLAHVYTTFEYDQNDLLSLYSAFRITVHVQKTSSTIIDLSQENDVTRSQVRENLFTLMFDYLWNNLCRLCSNDDNCEQWIYNYSFISKYYPSNKVLSQQPTHIKNQIEFMNLAYLIFLNDKIPEQKKLVSHLLNNTHLIDNNFKQLPTIIQYLNEYFTNQNINGSTLMIDLQQWIISILKVSKKSCKQEINYLLNYLNQPTCQLTLTMKQFLFDELAKLSLEYNQKNQSLSNQPKFDYCDRIVLLLPIVIECISDEDLSQDYQLPYHPSVVNDKNELKRQSLLDLLFFHIKRFCNDQTNSGELVNKAMMLTPPKIKEKRHVSVAQKVFTQLKDYFRLRSTALLLCKTDLDDYSQDIINNVMPKIIKDYLSINQQDNKLNNHLQLFLSTIISKYSWNFLLNLLKSDRIQRLDSQWATSLFNLLELKQTCQKNNYLQLCHKIQFTISSYNDMSLIFPNLHQSYDELSIILDKCVKDDVQEQLWTNLSNWIQSKLNIDEESNLKCNEIKAMILLKIYYDYYCNDQLTLVDKLLVIIEDMVELSSD
;
A
#
# COMPACT_ATOMS: atom_id res chain seq x y z
N THR A 1 17.68 -41.21 38.53
CA THR A 1 16.77 -42.33 38.22
C THR A 1 16.59 -42.37 36.72
N LYS A 2 16.89 -43.51 36.09
CA LYS A 2 16.94 -43.64 34.62
C LYS A 2 15.51 -43.62 34.05
N ASP A 3 15.10 -42.50 33.46
CA ASP A 3 13.91 -42.47 32.62
C ASP A 3 14.19 -43.21 31.29
N SER A 4 13.31 -44.16 30.97
CA SER A 4 13.44 -45.03 29.81
C SER A 4 12.92 -44.32 28.54
N PRO A 5 13.68 -44.33 27.41
CA PRO A 5 13.21 -43.84 26.12
C PRO A 5 11.86 -44.42 25.67
N HIS A 6 11.53 -45.63 26.12
CA HIS A 6 10.27 -46.29 25.82
C HIS A 6 9.03 -45.62 26.42
N ARG A 7 9.17 -44.94 27.58
CA ARG A 7 8.04 -44.23 28.21
C ARG A 7 7.67 -42.95 27.45
N HIS A 8 8.66 -42.24 26.93
CA HIS A 8 8.47 -41.02 26.13
C HIS A 8 7.86 -41.35 24.76
N PHE A 9 8.36 -42.40 24.09
CA PHE A 9 7.81 -42.86 22.82
C PHE A 9 6.36 -43.35 22.96
N TYR A 10 6.06 -44.10 24.03
CA TYR A 10 4.70 -44.52 24.34
C TYR A 10 3.77 -43.33 24.59
N LEU A 11 4.22 -42.34 25.36
CA LEU A 11 3.45 -41.12 25.64
C LEU A 11 3.11 -40.33 24.38
N ALA A 12 4.10 -40.05 23.53
CA ALA A 12 3.89 -39.33 22.28
C ALA A 12 2.92 -40.09 21.35
N HIS A 13 3.13 -41.41 21.19
CA HIS A 13 2.25 -42.23 20.37
C HIS A 13 0.81 -42.26 20.90
N GLN A 14 0.62 -42.39 22.22
CA GLN A 14 -0.72 -42.40 22.82
C GLN A 14 -1.43 -41.05 22.71
N VAL A 15 -0.72 -39.93 22.93
CA VAL A 15 -1.32 -38.59 22.80
C VAL A 15 -1.73 -38.31 21.36
N THR A 16 -0.87 -38.60 20.37
CA THR A 16 -1.19 -38.44 18.95
C THR A 16 -2.34 -39.35 18.52
N THR A 17 -2.36 -40.61 18.97
CA THR A 17 -3.48 -41.53 18.68
C THR A 17 -4.79 -41.04 19.28
N THR A 18 -4.73 -40.51 20.50
CA THR A 18 -5.88 -39.94 21.20
C THR A 18 -6.39 -38.67 20.51
N ALA A 19 -5.49 -37.85 19.97
CA ALA A 19 -5.82 -36.66 19.20
C ALA A 19 -6.50 -36.98 17.87
N ASN A 20 -5.97 -37.92 17.08
CA ASN A 20 -6.56 -38.33 15.81
C ASN A 20 -7.99 -38.88 16.00
N ASN A 21 -8.25 -39.62 17.09
CA ASN A 21 -9.60 -40.09 17.42
C ASN A 21 -10.57 -38.94 17.76
N VAL A 22 -10.08 -37.80 18.26
CA VAL A 22 -10.91 -36.61 18.52
C VAL A 22 -11.22 -35.87 17.22
N ASP A 23 -10.30 -35.87 16.26
CA ASP A 23 -10.55 -35.30 14.92
C ASP A 23 -11.53 -36.16 14.10
N ASP A 24 -11.37 -37.48 14.12
CA ASP A 24 -12.23 -38.44 13.39
C ASP A 24 -13.70 -38.46 13.89
N GLU A 25 -13.94 -38.19 15.18
CA GLU A 25 -15.30 -38.12 15.74
C GLU A 25 -16.07 -36.84 15.34
N ASN A 26 -15.42 -35.84 14.72
CA ASN A 26 -15.94 -34.46 14.64
C ASN A 26 -15.89 -33.80 13.25
N GLU A 27 -15.77 -34.55 12.15
CA GLU A 27 -15.55 -34.10 10.74
C GLU A 27 -16.54 -33.05 10.14
N THR A 28 -17.51 -32.47 10.87
CA THR A 28 -18.58 -31.62 10.29
C THR A 28 -18.73 -30.19 10.83
N THR A 29 -17.84 -29.68 11.70
CA THR A 29 -17.94 -28.28 12.18
C THR A 29 -16.58 -27.58 12.31
N GLU A 30 -16.49 -26.28 11.97
CA GLU A 30 -15.33 -25.43 12.26
C GLU A 30 -14.98 -25.51 13.75
N PHE A 31 -13.82 -26.09 14.05
CA PHE A 31 -13.37 -26.33 15.42
C PHE A 31 -12.44 -25.22 15.89
N THR A 32 -12.72 -24.66 17.07
CA THR A 32 -11.81 -23.73 17.74
C THR A 32 -10.75 -24.51 18.52
N SER A 33 -9.53 -23.97 18.64
CA SER A 33 -8.44 -24.58 19.42
C SER A 33 -8.87 -24.97 20.84
N GLN A 34 -9.73 -24.16 21.45
CA GLN A 34 -10.29 -24.39 22.78
C GLN A 34 -11.14 -25.67 22.87
N LYS A 35 -12.01 -25.92 21.88
CA LYS A 35 -12.81 -27.14 21.81
C LYS A 35 -11.94 -28.37 21.61
N PHE A 36 -10.88 -28.26 20.79
CA PHE A 36 -9.92 -29.33 20.55
C PHE A 36 -9.22 -29.75 21.83
N ARG A 37 -8.65 -28.78 22.56
CA ARG A 37 -8.01 -29.03 23.84
C ARG A 37 -8.94 -29.73 24.83
N ASP A 38 -10.15 -29.21 25.00
CA ASP A 38 -11.09 -29.76 25.99
C ASP A 38 -11.56 -31.18 25.61
N GLY A 39 -11.72 -31.46 24.32
CA GLY A 39 -11.98 -32.80 23.79
C GLY A 39 -10.83 -33.76 24.04
N LEU A 40 -9.60 -33.34 23.72
CA LEU A 40 -8.38 -34.10 23.96
C LEU A 40 -8.17 -34.38 25.45
N ALA A 41 -8.37 -33.39 26.33
CA ALA A 41 -8.25 -33.55 27.77
C ALA A 41 -9.24 -34.60 28.31
N LYS A 42 -10.50 -34.59 27.85
CA LYS A 42 -11.50 -35.59 28.21
C LYS A 42 -11.16 -36.98 27.66
N SER A 43 -10.55 -37.04 26.49
CA SER A 43 -10.13 -38.31 25.87
C SER A 43 -8.95 -38.93 26.64
N ILE A 44 -7.95 -38.12 27.03
CA ILE A 44 -6.83 -38.52 27.90
C ILE A 44 -7.35 -39.09 29.24
N MET A 45 -8.39 -38.50 29.83
CA MET A 45 -9.01 -38.99 31.06
C MET A 45 -9.61 -40.39 30.96
N LYS A 46 -9.94 -40.86 29.75
CA LYS A 46 -10.46 -42.22 29.53
C LYS A 46 -9.34 -43.27 29.46
N ASP A 47 -8.10 -42.86 29.20
CA ASP A 47 -6.94 -43.76 29.20
C ASP A 47 -6.39 -43.94 30.62
N LYS A 48 -6.74 -45.09 31.23
CA LYS A 48 -6.31 -45.46 32.58
C LYS A 48 -4.80 -45.63 32.72
N VAL A 49 -4.10 -46.03 31.66
CA VAL A 49 -2.65 -46.25 31.68
C VAL A 49 -1.93 -44.92 31.62
N LEU A 50 -2.36 -44.04 30.72
CA LEU A 50 -1.82 -42.69 30.58
C LEU A 50 -2.02 -41.87 31.86
N ILE A 51 -3.22 -41.91 32.45
CA ILE A 51 -3.52 -41.21 33.71
C ILE A 51 -2.67 -41.74 34.88
N ALA A 52 -2.41 -43.05 34.94
CA ALA A 52 -1.64 -43.65 36.03
C ALA A 52 -0.17 -43.23 36.04
N ILE A 53 0.39 -42.88 34.88
CA ILE A 53 1.78 -42.41 34.77
C ILE A 53 1.88 -40.89 34.82
N LEU A 54 0.80 -40.17 34.50
CA LEU A 54 0.80 -38.73 34.30
C LEU A 54 1.18 -37.97 35.58
N THR A 55 2.30 -37.27 35.51
CA THR A 55 2.80 -36.40 36.58
C THR A 55 3.33 -35.10 35.99
N LYS A 56 3.59 -34.10 36.84
CA LYS A 56 4.24 -32.84 36.44
C LYS A 56 5.51 -33.09 35.60
N HIS A 57 6.39 -34.00 36.06
CA HIS A 57 7.63 -34.34 35.38
C HIS A 57 7.40 -34.92 33.97
N ILE A 58 6.36 -35.73 33.80
CA ILE A 58 6.03 -36.30 32.49
C ILE A 58 5.54 -35.23 31.51
N VAL A 59 4.70 -34.29 31.98
CA VAL A 59 4.24 -33.16 31.15
C VAL A 59 5.42 -32.26 30.75
N GLU A 60 6.34 -31.98 31.68
CA GLU A 60 7.55 -31.20 31.41
C GLU A 60 8.45 -31.90 30.39
N SER A 61 8.69 -33.20 30.55
CA SER A 61 9.52 -33.99 29.63
C SER A 61 8.90 -34.05 28.22
N TYR A 62 7.59 -34.25 28.13
CA TYR A 62 6.86 -34.24 26.86
C TYR A 62 6.97 -32.89 26.15
N SER A 63 6.80 -31.79 26.88
CA SER A 63 6.97 -30.44 26.32
C SER A 63 8.39 -30.22 25.78
N ASN A 64 9.41 -30.67 26.52
CA ASN A 64 10.81 -30.57 26.08
C ASN A 64 11.06 -31.34 24.78
N ASP A 65 10.49 -32.55 24.65
CA ASP A 65 10.65 -33.38 23.46
C ASP A 65 9.94 -32.81 22.22
N LEU A 66 8.74 -32.22 22.40
CA LEU A 66 8.06 -31.49 21.33
C LEU A 66 8.88 -30.29 20.85
N VAL A 67 9.39 -29.48 21.77
CA VAL A 67 10.20 -28.32 21.42
C VAL A 67 11.50 -28.75 20.74
N ARG A 68 12.19 -29.80 21.22
CA ARG A 68 13.38 -30.36 20.54
C ARG A 68 13.10 -30.75 19.10
N THR A 69 11.93 -31.34 18.83
CA THR A 69 11.50 -31.72 17.49
C THR A 69 11.34 -30.48 16.60
N LEU A 70 10.73 -29.42 17.12
CA LEU A 70 10.66 -28.13 16.42
C LEU A 70 12.06 -27.53 16.18
N CYS A 71 12.95 -27.54 17.18
CA CYS A 71 14.31 -27.02 17.08
C CYS A 71 15.08 -27.69 15.94
N ALA A 72 14.98 -29.01 15.82
CA ALA A 72 15.65 -29.78 14.76
C ALA A 72 15.23 -29.33 13.35
N ILE A 73 14.02 -28.79 13.19
CA ILE A 73 13.49 -28.26 11.91
C ILE A 73 14.04 -26.85 11.63
N VAL A 74 14.19 -26.02 12.68
CA VAL A 74 14.55 -24.59 12.56
C VAL A 74 16.06 -24.34 12.50
N GLU A 75 16.88 -25.22 13.08
CA GLU A 75 18.31 -24.99 13.31
C GLU A 75 19.22 -24.92 12.07
N LYS A 76 18.70 -25.03 10.84
CA LYS A 76 19.50 -24.74 9.63
C LYS A 76 20.02 -23.29 9.55
N ASN A 77 19.39 -22.36 10.27
CA ASN A 77 19.70 -20.92 10.19
C ASN A 77 20.58 -20.36 11.33
N PHE A 78 20.86 -21.14 12.37
CA PHE A 78 21.67 -20.71 13.53
C PHE A 78 22.97 -21.50 13.58
N LYS A 79 24.15 -20.86 13.56
CA LYS A 79 25.45 -21.56 13.74
C LYS A 79 25.42 -22.33 15.05
N TYR A 80 25.65 -23.65 15.00
CA TYR A 80 25.51 -24.60 16.12
C TYR A 80 26.26 -24.14 17.39
N ASP A 81 25.50 -23.86 18.45
CA ASP A 81 25.99 -23.62 19.81
C ASP A 81 25.09 -24.41 20.78
N PHE A 82 25.54 -25.61 21.18
CA PHE A 82 24.74 -26.63 21.86
C PHE A 82 24.25 -26.17 23.25
N ASP A 83 25.07 -25.46 24.03
CA ASP A 83 24.71 -25.03 25.39
C ASP A 83 23.62 -23.95 25.41
N LYS A 84 23.52 -23.14 24.34
CA LYS A 84 22.43 -22.16 24.16
C LYS A 84 21.14 -22.82 23.69
N ASN A 85 21.22 -23.98 23.05
CA ASN A 85 20.07 -24.73 22.58
C ASN A 85 19.26 -25.30 23.76
N GLU A 86 19.92 -25.93 24.73
CA GLU A 86 19.25 -26.58 25.88
C GLU A 86 18.46 -25.58 26.74
N LYS A 87 19.05 -24.41 27.06
CA LYS A 87 18.36 -23.33 27.79
C LYS A 87 17.15 -22.77 27.03
N THR A 88 17.23 -22.72 25.70
CA THR A 88 16.12 -22.25 24.86
C THR A 88 14.98 -23.25 24.86
N ILE A 89 15.31 -24.54 24.72
CA ILE A 89 14.33 -25.63 24.80
C ILE A 89 13.60 -25.57 26.14
N GLU A 90 14.34 -25.45 27.24
CA GLU A 90 13.76 -25.35 28.59
C GLU A 90 12.82 -24.13 28.73
N TYR A 91 13.23 -22.98 28.22
CA TYR A 91 12.40 -21.76 28.26
C TYR A 91 11.11 -21.88 27.45
N VAL A 92 11.20 -22.31 26.19
CA VAL A 92 10.03 -22.45 25.30
C VAL A 92 9.10 -23.55 25.81
N SER A 93 9.65 -24.61 26.39
CA SER A 93 8.86 -25.69 27.01
C SER A 93 8.15 -25.24 28.28
N ARG A 94 8.74 -24.33 29.05
CA ARG A 94 8.03 -23.67 30.17
C ARG A 94 6.91 -22.78 29.66
N TRP A 95 7.16 -21.99 28.61
CA TRP A 95 6.14 -21.14 28.00
C TRP A 95 4.95 -21.95 27.47
N LEU A 96 5.17 -23.10 26.82
CA LEU A 96 4.12 -24.00 26.35
C LEU A 96 3.18 -24.48 27.46
N GLN A 97 3.67 -24.53 28.70
CA GLN A 97 2.89 -24.96 29.87
C GLN A 97 2.14 -23.81 30.56
N LEU A 98 2.41 -22.56 30.19
CA LEU A 98 1.67 -21.40 30.66
C LEU A 98 0.28 -21.35 29.99
N MET A 99 -0.65 -20.61 30.60
CA MET A 99 -2.05 -20.51 30.15
C MET A 99 -2.42 -19.03 30.05
N ASP A 100 -3.32 -18.68 29.14
CA ASP A 100 -3.89 -17.34 29.07
C ASP A 100 -5.15 -17.23 29.95
N GLU A 101 -5.61 -16.00 30.23
CA GLU A 101 -6.74 -15.74 31.13
C GLU A 101 -8.03 -16.45 30.70
N TYR A 102 -8.28 -16.55 29.40
CA TYR A 102 -9.46 -17.21 28.83
C TYR A 102 -9.49 -18.73 29.06
N ASP A 103 -8.35 -19.33 29.43
CA ASP A 103 -8.24 -20.77 29.70
C ASP A 103 -8.29 -21.12 31.19
N ARG A 104 -8.21 -20.11 32.06
CA ARG A 104 -8.13 -20.29 33.52
C ARG A 104 -9.37 -20.99 34.07
N GLU A 105 -10.56 -20.61 33.60
CA GLU A 105 -11.82 -21.24 34.02
C GLU A 105 -11.88 -22.72 33.63
N SER A 106 -11.53 -23.06 32.37
CA SER A 106 -11.48 -24.46 31.91
C SER A 106 -10.47 -25.27 32.72
N PHE A 107 -9.28 -24.71 32.97
CA PHE A 107 -8.27 -25.36 33.78
C PHE A 107 -8.74 -25.59 35.22
N ASP A 108 -9.32 -24.59 35.89
CA ASP A 108 -9.71 -24.61 37.30
C ASP A 108 -10.85 -25.60 37.59
N VAL A 109 -11.78 -25.76 36.65
CA VAL A 109 -12.89 -26.71 36.78
C VAL A 109 -12.49 -28.14 36.37
N PHE A 110 -11.40 -28.33 35.61
CA PHE A 110 -11.02 -29.66 35.14
C PHE A 110 -10.49 -30.58 36.27
N PRO A 111 -10.97 -31.83 36.40
CA PRO A 111 -10.64 -32.71 37.53
C PRO A 111 -9.15 -33.11 37.63
N ASN A 112 -8.48 -33.33 36.49
CA ASN A 112 -7.06 -33.70 36.45
C ASN A 112 -6.23 -32.62 35.76
N LYS A 113 -5.54 -31.81 36.55
CA LYS A 113 -4.74 -30.68 36.06
C LYS A 113 -3.61 -31.09 35.12
N HIS A 114 -3.01 -32.27 35.33
CA HIS A 114 -1.94 -32.75 34.47
C HIS A 114 -2.49 -33.18 33.10
N ALA A 115 -3.66 -33.80 33.04
CA ALA A 115 -4.28 -34.23 31.78
C ALA A 115 -4.69 -33.02 30.94
N TRP A 116 -5.24 -32.00 31.59
CA TRP A 116 -5.54 -30.72 30.95
C TRP A 116 -4.27 -30.06 30.41
N ARG A 117 -3.20 -29.98 31.20
CA ARG A 117 -1.93 -29.38 30.77
C ARG A 117 -1.29 -30.12 29.61
N LEU A 118 -1.36 -31.45 29.60
CA LEU A 118 -0.86 -32.27 28.48
C LEU A 118 -1.63 -31.97 27.18
N ALA A 119 -2.96 -31.90 27.26
CA ALA A 119 -3.79 -31.52 26.12
C ALA A 119 -3.51 -30.08 25.64
N HIS A 120 -3.30 -29.16 26.58
CA HIS A 120 -2.96 -27.76 26.28
C HIS A 120 -1.63 -27.63 25.54
N VAL A 121 -0.58 -28.29 26.02
CA VAL A 121 0.75 -28.30 25.37
C VAL A 121 0.64 -28.83 23.94
N TYR A 122 -0.06 -29.96 23.75
CA TYR A 122 -0.24 -30.54 22.41
C TYR A 122 -1.03 -29.63 21.47
N THR A 123 -2.18 -29.13 21.94
CA THR A 123 -3.04 -28.25 21.14
C THR A 123 -2.31 -26.98 20.74
N THR A 124 -1.53 -26.40 21.65
CA THR A 124 -0.69 -25.24 21.37
C THR A 124 0.38 -25.55 20.33
N PHE A 125 1.03 -26.70 20.45
CA PHE A 125 2.06 -27.11 19.50
C PHE A 125 1.50 -27.31 18.08
N GLU A 126 0.29 -27.87 17.94
CA GLU A 126 -0.34 -28.11 16.64
C GLU A 126 -0.95 -26.85 16.02
N TYR A 127 -1.70 -26.06 16.80
CA TYR A 127 -2.51 -24.96 16.26
C TYR A 127 -1.79 -23.59 16.31
N ASP A 128 -0.75 -23.42 17.14
CA ASP A 128 -0.01 -22.16 17.31
C ASP A 128 1.48 -22.27 16.86
N GLN A 129 1.77 -23.09 15.84
CA GLN A 129 3.15 -23.33 15.37
C GLN A 129 3.94 -22.05 15.04
N ASN A 130 3.30 -21.06 14.41
CA ASN A 130 3.94 -19.78 14.08
C ASN A 130 4.36 -19.01 15.34
N ASP A 131 3.53 -19.01 16.38
CA ASP A 131 3.84 -18.32 17.64
C ASP A 131 4.98 -19.03 18.38
N LEU A 132 5.00 -20.36 18.33
CA LEU A 132 6.08 -21.19 18.89
C LEU A 132 7.42 -20.93 18.19
N LEU A 133 7.43 -20.90 16.86
CA LEU A 133 8.60 -20.58 16.04
C LEU A 133 9.11 -19.16 16.31
N SER A 134 8.20 -18.19 16.39
CA SER A 134 8.52 -16.80 16.71
C SER A 134 9.09 -16.67 18.11
N LEU A 135 8.54 -17.35 19.13
CA LEU A 135 9.06 -17.31 20.50
C LEU A 135 10.44 -17.99 20.62
N TYR A 136 10.60 -19.16 20.00
CA TYR A 136 11.89 -19.86 19.96
C TYR A 136 12.97 -18.97 19.34
N SER A 137 12.67 -18.38 18.18
CA SER A 137 13.58 -17.48 17.48
C SER A 137 13.87 -16.22 18.30
N ALA A 138 12.84 -15.60 18.88
CA ALA A 138 12.96 -14.44 19.75
C ALA A 138 13.89 -14.70 20.94
N PHE A 139 13.71 -15.81 21.65
CA PHE A 139 14.56 -16.14 22.80
C PHE A 139 16.01 -16.39 22.38
N ARG A 140 16.23 -17.14 21.29
CA ARG A 140 17.59 -17.37 20.73
C ARG A 140 18.26 -16.04 20.41
N ILE A 141 17.51 -15.10 19.85
CA ILE A 141 18.01 -13.76 19.53
C ILE A 141 18.38 -13.03 20.82
N THR A 142 17.47 -12.93 21.78
CA THR A 142 17.73 -12.18 23.02
C THR A 142 18.94 -12.74 23.77
N VAL A 143 19.11 -14.08 23.81
CA VAL A 143 20.31 -14.72 24.38
C VAL A 143 21.58 -14.38 23.60
N HIS A 144 21.53 -14.39 22.26
CA HIS A 144 22.67 -14.01 21.41
C HIS A 144 23.07 -12.54 21.63
N VAL A 145 22.08 -11.68 21.81
CA VAL A 145 22.18 -10.24 21.73
C VAL A 145 22.48 -9.57 23.08
N GLN A 146 21.85 -10.01 24.16
CA GLN A 146 22.01 -9.42 25.50
C GLN A 146 23.06 -10.14 26.36
N LYS A 147 23.53 -11.34 25.97
CA LYS A 147 24.52 -12.17 26.70
C LYS A 147 24.19 -12.49 28.18
N THR A 148 23.02 -12.10 28.69
CA THR A 148 22.56 -12.40 30.06
C THR A 148 21.31 -13.28 30.02
N SER A 149 21.48 -14.58 30.18
CA SER A 149 20.36 -15.54 30.18
C SER A 149 19.47 -15.46 31.42
N SER A 150 19.97 -14.93 32.55
CA SER A 150 19.26 -14.94 33.84
C SER A 150 17.99 -14.09 33.82
N THR A 151 18.07 -12.84 33.35
CA THR A 151 16.92 -11.90 33.33
C THR A 151 15.77 -12.37 32.42
N ILE A 152 16.07 -13.15 31.39
CA ILE A 152 15.08 -13.66 30.44
C ILE A 152 14.38 -14.90 30.99
N ILE A 153 15.12 -15.75 31.72
CA ILE A 153 14.58 -16.96 32.35
C ILE A 153 13.54 -16.58 33.43
N ASP A 154 13.77 -15.48 34.14
CA ASP A 154 12.87 -14.97 35.19
C ASP A 154 11.48 -14.59 34.68
N LEU A 155 11.34 -14.19 33.40
CA LEU A 155 10.04 -13.82 32.78
C LEU A 155 9.00 -14.95 32.80
N SER A 156 9.46 -16.21 32.88
CA SER A 156 8.60 -17.40 32.91
C SER A 156 8.44 -18.01 34.31
N GLN A 157 9.08 -17.41 35.33
CA GLN A 157 9.17 -17.95 36.69
C GLN A 157 8.26 -17.24 37.71
N GLU A 158 7.66 -16.11 37.35
CA GLU A 158 6.70 -15.42 38.21
C GLU A 158 5.37 -16.20 38.30
N ASN A 159 4.83 -16.32 39.52
CA ASN A 159 3.50 -16.87 39.73
C ASN A 159 2.47 -15.90 39.12
N ASP A 160 1.57 -16.42 38.28
CA ASP A 160 0.48 -15.69 37.57
C ASP A 160 0.79 -15.07 36.19
N VAL A 161 1.93 -15.38 35.57
CA VAL A 161 2.21 -14.91 34.20
C VAL A 161 1.51 -15.77 33.13
N THR A 162 0.94 -15.12 32.12
CA THR A 162 0.29 -15.78 30.96
C THR A 162 1.24 -15.99 29.78
N ARG A 163 0.86 -16.88 28.84
CA ARG A 163 1.61 -17.07 27.59
C ARG A 163 1.75 -15.77 26.81
N SER A 164 0.66 -15.03 26.71
CA SER A 164 0.63 -13.75 26.00
C SER A 164 1.54 -12.71 26.65
N GLN A 165 1.57 -12.62 27.99
CA GLN A 165 2.44 -11.71 28.73
C GLN A 165 3.93 -12.05 28.53
N VAL A 166 4.33 -13.32 28.65
CA VAL A 166 5.73 -13.71 28.40
C VAL A 166 6.16 -13.38 26.97
N ARG A 167 5.28 -13.68 25.99
CA ARG A 167 5.52 -13.37 24.58
C ARG A 167 5.73 -11.88 24.38
N GLU A 168 4.81 -11.05 24.89
CA GLU A 168 4.89 -9.59 24.79
C GLU A 168 6.15 -9.04 25.45
N ASN A 169 6.47 -9.47 26.67
CA ASN A 169 7.66 -9.03 27.39
C ASN A 169 8.96 -9.37 26.63
N LEU A 170 9.04 -10.57 26.05
CA LEU A 170 10.21 -10.99 25.27
C LEU A 170 10.38 -10.14 24.01
N PHE A 171 9.29 -9.87 23.28
CA PHE A 171 9.34 -9.00 22.09
C PHE A 171 9.70 -7.56 22.47
N THR A 172 9.14 -7.03 23.57
CA THR A 172 9.49 -5.71 24.09
C THR A 172 10.98 -5.61 24.39
N LEU A 173 11.58 -6.60 25.05
CA LEU A 173 13.02 -6.62 25.33
C LEU A 173 13.88 -6.60 24.05
N MET A 174 13.46 -7.31 23.00
CA MET A 174 14.15 -7.30 21.72
C MET A 174 14.06 -5.93 21.03
N PHE A 175 12.88 -5.31 21.06
CA PHE A 175 12.67 -3.98 20.50
C PHE A 175 13.41 -2.91 21.29
N ASP A 176 13.35 -2.93 22.61
CA ASP A 176 14.10 -2.03 23.47
C ASP A 176 15.60 -2.17 23.23
N TYR A 177 16.10 -3.39 23.03
CA TYR A 177 17.49 -3.59 22.64
C TYR A 177 17.81 -2.92 21.31
N LEU A 178 17.01 -3.19 20.26
CA LEU A 178 17.23 -2.60 18.93
C LEU A 178 17.17 -1.06 18.99
N TRP A 179 16.19 -0.54 19.71
CA TRP A 179 15.95 0.88 19.91
C TRP A 179 17.11 1.55 20.63
N ASN A 180 17.51 1.03 21.79
CA ASN A 180 18.60 1.59 22.59
C ASN A 180 19.94 1.54 21.84
N ASN A 181 20.20 0.48 21.08
CA ASN A 181 21.42 0.42 20.26
C ASN A 181 21.35 1.35 19.06
N LEU A 182 20.19 1.56 18.44
CA LEU A 182 20.04 2.58 17.40
C LEU A 182 20.34 3.97 17.96
N CYS A 183 19.76 4.32 19.12
CA CYS A 183 20.02 5.58 19.81
C CYS A 183 21.51 5.75 20.16
N ARG A 184 22.17 4.68 20.62
CA ARG A 184 23.61 4.69 20.91
C ARG A 184 24.44 4.87 19.64
N LEU A 185 24.11 4.15 18.56
CA LEU A 185 24.74 4.30 17.24
C LEU A 185 24.62 5.73 16.71
N CYS A 186 23.51 6.41 17.00
CA CYS A 186 23.30 7.80 16.61
C CYS A 186 24.06 8.81 17.49
N SER A 187 24.64 8.36 18.61
CA SER A 187 25.38 9.17 19.58
C SER A 187 26.89 8.89 19.58
N ASN A 188 27.32 7.79 18.96
CA ASN A 188 28.70 7.28 18.93
C ASN A 188 29.16 7.00 17.49
N ASP A 189 30.47 6.89 17.24
CA ASP A 189 31.02 6.50 15.93
C ASP A 189 30.95 4.98 15.61
N ASP A 190 30.13 4.23 16.36
CA ASP A 190 29.98 2.77 16.25
C ASP A 190 29.48 2.32 14.86
N ASN A 191 29.99 1.22 14.31
CA ASN A 191 29.58 0.66 13.00
C ASN A 191 28.11 0.19 13.02
N CYS A 192 27.33 0.53 11.98
CA CYS A 192 25.91 0.17 11.84
C CYS A 192 25.68 -1.28 11.38
N GLU A 193 26.67 -1.95 10.78
CA GLU A 193 26.53 -3.32 10.22
C GLU A 193 25.97 -4.33 11.23
N GLN A 194 26.45 -4.30 12.48
CA GLN A 194 25.96 -5.20 13.52
C GLN A 194 24.48 -4.95 13.85
N TRP A 195 24.03 -3.70 13.78
CA TRP A 195 22.64 -3.35 14.01
C TRP A 195 21.76 -3.72 12.81
N ILE A 196 22.22 -3.51 11.58
CA ILE A 196 21.55 -3.98 10.35
C ILE A 196 21.35 -5.50 10.42
N TYR A 197 22.39 -6.24 10.78
CA TYR A 197 22.31 -7.70 10.94
C TYR A 197 21.27 -8.08 12.01
N ASN A 198 21.36 -7.48 13.21
CA ASN A 198 20.42 -7.77 14.29
C ASN A 198 18.98 -7.40 13.91
N TYR A 199 18.75 -6.27 13.26
CA TYR A 199 17.43 -5.82 12.82
C TYR A 199 16.84 -6.75 11.76
N SER A 200 17.59 -7.06 10.71
CA SER A 200 17.19 -8.02 9.65
C SER A 200 16.82 -9.38 10.23
N PHE A 201 17.62 -9.82 11.19
CA PHE A 201 17.43 -11.11 11.82
C PHE A 201 16.17 -11.12 12.71
N ILE A 202 15.92 -10.04 13.45
CA ILE A 202 14.72 -9.88 14.30
C ILE A 202 13.45 -9.75 13.46
N SER A 203 13.47 -8.92 12.42
CA SER A 203 12.31 -8.65 11.57
C SER A 203 11.82 -9.90 10.83
N LYS A 204 12.73 -10.81 10.44
CA LYS A 204 12.40 -12.10 9.81
C LYS A 204 11.47 -12.98 10.65
N TYR A 205 11.62 -12.96 11.96
CA TYR A 205 10.87 -13.82 12.88
C TYR A 205 9.81 -13.08 13.68
N TYR A 206 9.59 -11.80 13.34
CA TYR A 206 8.64 -10.94 14.00
C TYR A 206 7.21 -11.22 13.52
N PRO A 207 6.26 -11.56 14.41
CA PRO A 207 4.86 -11.70 14.04
C PRO A 207 4.24 -10.32 13.81
N SER A 208 4.20 -9.92 12.54
CA SER A 208 4.03 -8.51 12.11
C SER A 208 2.70 -7.83 12.45
N ASN A 209 1.71 -8.46 13.07
CA ASN A 209 0.43 -7.79 13.38
C ASN A 209 -0.27 -8.19 14.70
N LYS A 210 -0.10 -9.42 15.21
CA LYS A 210 -0.83 -9.90 16.40
C LYS A 210 -0.25 -9.39 17.73
N VAL A 211 1.06 -9.19 17.83
CA VAL A 211 1.73 -8.71 19.06
C VAL A 211 1.59 -7.20 19.24
N LEU A 212 1.41 -6.46 18.14
CA LEU A 212 1.31 -4.99 18.15
C LEU A 212 -0.07 -4.44 18.46
N SER A 213 -1.14 -5.24 18.39
CA SER A 213 -2.49 -4.70 18.55
C SER A 213 -2.74 -4.04 19.91
N GLN A 214 -2.03 -4.49 20.96
CA GLN A 214 -2.22 -4.04 22.34
C GLN A 214 -1.13 -3.07 22.85
N GLN A 215 -0.03 -2.89 22.12
CA GLN A 215 1.08 -2.05 22.56
C GLN A 215 0.76 -0.54 22.48
N PRO A 216 1.32 0.28 23.39
CA PRO A 216 1.19 1.73 23.35
C PRO A 216 1.77 2.33 22.06
N THR A 217 1.18 3.44 21.61
CA THR A 217 1.48 4.08 20.31
C THR A 217 2.95 4.43 20.10
N HIS A 218 3.71 4.70 21.17
CA HIS A 218 5.13 5.04 21.07
C HIS A 218 6.00 3.88 20.56
N ILE A 219 5.71 2.63 20.97
CA ILE A 219 6.47 1.44 20.53
C ILE A 219 6.28 1.23 19.02
N LYS A 220 5.05 1.44 18.53
CA LYS A 220 4.77 1.36 17.10
C LYS A 220 5.54 2.41 16.30
N ASN A 221 5.55 3.67 16.77
CA ASN A 221 6.30 4.74 16.12
C ASN A 221 7.82 4.45 16.08
N GLN A 222 8.36 3.87 17.16
CA GLN A 222 9.76 3.44 17.21
C GLN A 222 10.05 2.33 16.20
N ILE A 223 9.17 1.33 16.07
CA ILE A 223 9.32 0.25 15.08
C ILE A 223 9.31 0.80 13.66
N GLU A 224 8.36 1.69 13.34
CA GLU A 224 8.31 2.35 12.03
C GLU A 224 9.57 3.18 11.77
N PHE A 225 10.09 3.89 12.77
CA PHE A 225 11.35 4.62 12.63
C PHE A 225 12.56 3.70 12.45
N MET A 226 12.64 2.58 13.19
CA MET A 226 13.71 1.60 13.01
C MET A 226 13.66 0.99 11.60
N ASN A 227 12.48 0.80 11.03
CA ASN A 227 12.34 0.36 9.63
C ASN A 227 12.92 1.40 8.66
N LEU A 228 12.58 2.68 8.83
CA LEU A 228 13.17 3.78 8.05
C LEU A 228 14.71 3.83 8.20
N ALA A 229 15.21 3.72 9.44
CA ALA A 229 16.66 3.70 9.70
C ALA A 229 17.35 2.51 9.03
N TYR A 230 16.72 1.34 9.03
CA TYR A 230 17.20 0.16 8.34
C TYR A 230 17.30 0.38 6.83
N LEU A 231 16.26 0.92 6.20
CA LEU A 231 16.27 1.27 4.77
C LEU A 231 17.36 2.29 4.44
N ILE A 232 17.56 3.30 5.30
CA ILE A 232 18.65 4.28 5.14
C ILE A 232 20.01 3.57 5.18
N PHE A 233 20.24 2.73 6.19
CA PHE A 233 21.53 2.07 6.36
C PHE A 233 21.86 1.05 5.27
N LEU A 234 20.85 0.43 4.65
CA LEU A 234 21.05 -0.47 3.52
C LEU A 234 21.34 0.26 2.20
N ASN A 235 21.04 1.56 2.13
CA ASN A 235 21.23 2.31 0.89
C ASN A 235 22.64 2.90 0.84
N ASP A 236 23.54 2.20 0.16
CA ASP A 236 24.93 2.60 -0.03
C ASP A 236 25.09 3.91 -0.84
N LYS A 237 24.04 4.36 -1.55
CA LYS A 237 24.04 5.65 -2.25
C LYS A 237 23.82 6.83 -1.31
N ILE A 238 23.39 6.59 -0.07
CA ILE A 238 23.22 7.64 0.93
C ILE A 238 24.55 7.81 1.68
N PRO A 239 25.27 8.94 1.54
CA PRO A 239 26.48 9.20 2.31
C PRO A 239 26.11 9.38 3.78
N GLU A 240 27.09 9.29 4.67
CA GLU A 240 26.93 9.64 6.10
C GLU A 240 25.63 9.16 6.76
N GLN A 241 25.15 7.94 6.47
CA GLN A 241 23.82 7.45 6.85
C GLN A 241 23.52 7.63 8.34
N LYS A 242 24.52 7.44 9.20
CA LYS A 242 24.39 7.61 10.66
C LYS A 242 24.05 9.04 11.06
N LYS A 243 24.69 10.04 10.45
CA LYS A 243 24.38 11.46 10.72
C LYS A 243 22.95 11.79 10.32
N LEU A 244 22.52 11.24 9.18
CA LEU A 244 21.16 11.39 8.69
C LEU A 244 20.14 10.79 9.66
N VAL A 245 20.33 9.52 10.05
CA VAL A 245 19.44 8.84 11.02
C VAL A 245 19.44 9.55 12.37
N SER A 246 20.60 10.00 12.87
CA SER A 246 20.70 10.76 14.12
C SER A 246 19.94 12.08 14.04
N HIS A 247 20.07 12.82 12.93
CA HIS A 247 19.34 14.07 12.73
C HIS A 247 17.83 13.86 12.67
N LEU A 248 17.38 12.83 11.94
CA LEU A 248 15.96 12.45 11.90
C LEU A 248 15.45 12.05 13.28
N LEU A 249 16.21 11.25 14.04
CA LEU A 249 15.83 10.81 15.39
C LEU A 249 15.66 12.00 16.34
N ASN A 250 16.60 12.95 16.29
CA ASN A 250 16.58 14.13 17.16
C ASN A 250 15.45 15.10 16.81
N ASN A 251 15.13 15.26 15.52
CA ASN A 251 14.11 16.20 15.08
C ASN A 251 12.69 15.66 15.15
N THR A 252 12.50 14.33 15.18
CA THR A 252 11.17 13.72 15.07
C THR A 252 10.47 13.49 16.40
N HIS A 253 11.15 13.69 17.54
CA HIS A 253 10.65 13.49 18.91
C HIS A 253 9.46 12.51 18.96
N LEU A 254 9.74 11.21 18.75
CA LEU A 254 8.78 10.13 18.40
C LEU A 254 7.57 9.92 19.34
N ILE A 255 7.47 10.74 20.38
CA ILE A 255 6.58 10.61 21.52
C ILE A 255 5.32 11.48 21.37
N ASP A 256 5.27 12.57 20.59
CA ASP A 256 4.02 13.31 20.30
C ASP A 256 4.11 14.31 19.11
N ASN A 257 3.10 14.33 18.22
CA ASN A 257 2.87 15.33 17.15
C ASN A 257 3.93 15.44 16.00
N ASN A 258 4.56 14.32 15.62
CA ASN A 258 5.59 14.27 14.56
C ASN A 258 5.16 14.87 13.21
N PHE A 259 3.85 14.91 12.90
CA PHE A 259 3.36 15.41 11.61
C PHE A 259 3.62 16.91 11.37
N LYS A 260 3.68 17.72 12.44
CA LYS A 260 4.02 19.15 12.32
C LYS A 260 5.50 19.39 12.01
N GLN A 261 6.35 18.42 12.31
CA GLN A 261 7.79 18.48 12.03
C GLN A 261 8.11 18.01 10.60
N LEU A 262 7.13 17.43 9.91
CA LEU A 262 7.35 16.87 8.58
C LEU A 262 7.89 17.88 7.56
N PRO A 263 7.33 19.10 7.42
CA PRO A 263 7.88 20.08 6.48
C PRO A 263 9.36 20.37 6.74
N THR A 264 9.75 20.44 8.02
CA THR A 264 11.14 20.65 8.46
C THR A 264 12.02 19.46 8.11
N ILE A 265 11.52 18.23 8.29
CA ILE A 265 12.24 17.01 7.94
C ILE A 265 12.44 16.90 6.42
N ILE A 266 11.39 17.15 5.63
CA ILE A 266 11.46 17.16 4.16
C ILE A 266 12.44 18.24 3.71
N GLN A 267 12.39 19.44 4.31
CA GLN A 267 13.31 20.52 3.99
C GLN A 267 14.77 20.12 4.26
N TYR A 268 15.05 19.59 5.45
CA TYR A 268 16.37 19.12 5.80
C TYR A 268 16.87 18.04 4.83
N LEU A 269 16.02 17.07 4.48
CA LEU A 269 16.40 15.99 3.57
C LEU A 269 16.70 16.51 2.15
N ASN A 270 15.93 17.46 1.66
CA ASN A 270 16.22 18.06 0.36
C ASN A 270 17.50 18.89 0.39
N GLU A 271 17.75 19.66 1.44
CA GLU A 271 19.03 20.36 1.63
C GLU A 271 20.19 19.36 1.69
N TYR A 272 20.00 18.27 2.43
CA TYR A 272 20.95 17.18 2.55
C TYR A 272 21.24 16.53 1.19
N PHE A 273 20.22 16.15 0.41
CA PHE A 273 20.40 15.56 -0.92
C PHE A 273 21.01 16.53 -1.91
N THR A 274 20.61 17.81 -1.88
CA THR A 274 21.18 18.84 -2.74
C THR A 274 22.67 19.01 -2.45
N ASN A 275 23.04 19.12 -1.17
CA ASN A 275 24.43 19.28 -0.74
C ASN A 275 25.29 18.06 -1.07
N GLN A 276 24.70 16.87 -1.07
CA GLN A 276 25.37 15.60 -1.38
C GLN A 276 25.28 15.22 -2.87
N ASN A 277 24.59 16.01 -3.71
CA ASN A 277 24.31 15.74 -5.12
C ASN A 277 23.57 14.42 -5.40
N ILE A 278 22.61 14.05 -4.53
CA ILE A 278 21.80 12.83 -4.65
C ILE A 278 20.32 13.21 -4.86
N ASN A 279 20.10 14.11 -5.81
CA ASN A 279 18.76 14.53 -6.18
C ASN A 279 17.99 13.35 -6.75
N GLY A 280 16.82 13.05 -6.17
CA GLY A 280 15.96 11.95 -6.60
C GLY A 280 15.98 10.70 -5.71
N SER A 281 16.75 10.69 -4.61
CA SER A 281 16.84 9.52 -3.71
C SER A 281 15.47 8.97 -3.28
N THR A 282 15.30 7.67 -3.40
CA THR A 282 14.11 6.92 -2.96
C THR A 282 13.85 7.00 -1.47
N LEU A 283 14.81 7.47 -0.69
CA LEU A 283 14.62 7.80 0.71
C LEU A 283 13.47 8.79 0.94
N MET A 284 13.18 9.69 -0.02
CA MET A 284 12.03 10.58 0.09
C MET A 284 10.69 9.81 -0.01
N ILE A 285 10.66 8.67 -0.71
CA ILE A 285 9.51 7.75 -0.76
C ILE A 285 9.42 6.94 0.54
N ASP A 286 10.54 6.43 1.04
CA ASP A 286 10.60 5.73 2.34
C ASP A 286 10.12 6.61 3.49
N LEU A 287 10.49 7.90 3.46
CA LEU A 287 9.99 8.92 4.37
C LEU A 287 8.46 9.06 4.25
N GLN A 288 7.94 9.11 3.03
CA GLN A 288 6.49 9.18 2.78
C GLN A 288 5.76 7.98 3.35
N GLN A 289 6.27 6.77 3.13
CA GLN A 289 5.69 5.55 3.69
C GLN A 289 5.77 5.53 5.21
N TRP A 290 6.87 5.99 5.80
CA TRP A 290 7.01 6.13 7.25
C TRP A 290 5.94 7.06 7.84
N ILE A 291 5.70 8.22 7.22
CA ILE A 291 4.65 9.17 7.63
C ILE A 291 3.25 8.52 7.57
N ILE A 292 2.95 7.84 6.46
CA ILE A 292 1.68 7.16 6.26
C ILE A 292 1.48 6.07 7.33
N SER A 293 2.54 5.34 7.69
CA SER A 293 2.49 4.29 8.70
C SER A 293 2.22 4.87 10.09
N ILE A 294 2.84 6.01 10.44
CA ILE A 294 2.51 6.73 11.68
C ILE A 294 1.05 7.20 11.68
N LEU A 295 0.52 7.71 10.55
CA LEU A 295 -0.89 8.13 10.44
C LEU A 295 -1.86 6.96 10.66
N LYS A 296 -1.55 5.78 10.10
CA LYS A 296 -2.35 4.55 10.25
C LYS A 296 -2.34 4.03 11.70
N VAL A 297 -1.23 4.24 12.42
CA VAL A 297 -1.05 3.79 13.81
C VAL A 297 -1.79 4.67 14.82
N SER A 298 -2.01 5.95 14.51
CA SER A 298 -2.68 6.89 15.42
C SER A 298 -4.16 6.51 15.62
N LYS A 299 -4.53 6.17 16.87
CA LYS A 299 -5.90 5.78 17.26
C LYS A 299 -6.89 6.97 17.32
N LYS A 300 -6.42 8.22 17.27
CA LYS A 300 -7.27 9.43 17.33
C LYS A 300 -7.58 9.93 15.93
N SER A 301 -8.75 10.57 15.79
CA SER A 301 -9.20 11.29 14.59
C SER A 301 -8.07 12.10 13.93
N CYS A 302 -7.40 11.53 12.91
CA CYS A 302 -6.27 12.14 12.21
C CYS A 302 -6.68 13.25 11.23
N LYS A 303 -7.92 13.75 11.31
CA LYS A 303 -8.45 14.70 10.33
C LYS A 303 -7.64 16.01 10.30
N GLN A 304 -7.24 16.51 11.46
CA GLN A 304 -6.49 17.77 11.54
C GLN A 304 -5.07 17.59 10.96
N GLU A 305 -4.47 16.44 11.19
CA GLU A 305 -3.16 16.04 10.70
C GLU A 305 -3.19 15.82 9.19
N ILE A 306 -4.21 15.12 8.67
CA ILE A 306 -4.41 14.95 7.23
C ILE A 306 -4.61 16.31 6.55
N ASN A 307 -5.46 17.18 7.10
CA ASN A 307 -5.67 18.52 6.56
C ASN A 307 -4.37 19.36 6.60
N TYR A 308 -3.58 19.25 7.67
CA TYR A 308 -2.29 19.92 7.75
C TYR A 308 -1.32 19.46 6.65
N LEU A 309 -1.26 18.16 6.37
CA LEU A 309 -0.41 17.61 5.32
C LEU A 309 -0.90 17.98 3.92
N LEU A 310 -2.22 17.99 3.70
CA LEU A 310 -2.81 18.49 2.46
C LEU A 310 -2.50 19.98 2.25
N ASN A 311 -2.57 20.81 3.30
CA ASN A 311 -2.15 22.22 3.24
C ASN A 311 -0.68 22.33 2.82
N TYR A 312 0.20 21.54 3.43
CA TYR A 312 1.63 21.54 3.11
C TYR A 312 1.89 21.19 1.64
N LEU A 313 1.20 20.19 1.07
CA LEU A 313 1.35 19.83 -0.34
C LEU A 313 1.05 20.98 -1.30
N ASN A 314 0.12 21.86 -0.92
CA ASN A 314 -0.26 23.04 -1.69
C ASN A 314 0.74 24.21 -1.57
N GLN A 315 1.63 24.21 -0.57
CA GLN A 315 2.56 25.33 -0.36
C GLN A 315 3.63 25.39 -1.46
N PRO A 316 3.97 26.59 -1.95
CA PRO A 316 5.07 26.76 -2.92
C PRO A 316 6.44 26.40 -2.34
N THR A 317 6.58 26.42 -1.01
CA THR A 317 7.77 25.97 -0.28
C THR A 317 7.88 24.45 -0.17
N CYS A 318 6.87 23.69 -0.59
CA CYS A 318 6.91 22.23 -0.57
C CYS A 318 7.88 21.72 -1.64
N GLN A 319 9.02 21.22 -1.19
CA GLN A 319 10.13 20.76 -2.03
C GLN A 319 9.96 19.32 -2.55
N LEU A 320 8.80 18.69 -2.34
CA LEU A 320 8.48 17.39 -2.93
C LEU A 320 8.24 17.54 -4.43
N THR A 321 8.77 16.60 -5.22
CA THR A 321 8.40 16.45 -6.64
C THR A 321 6.90 16.18 -6.76
N LEU A 322 6.26 16.50 -7.89
CA LEU A 322 4.81 16.24 -7.97
C LEU A 322 4.47 14.75 -7.85
N THR A 323 5.27 13.86 -8.41
CA THR A 323 5.09 12.41 -8.23
C THR A 323 5.00 12.02 -6.75
N MET A 324 5.91 12.57 -5.95
CA MET A 324 5.92 12.41 -4.49
C MET A 324 4.70 13.07 -3.84
N LYS A 325 4.24 14.23 -4.33
CA LYS A 325 2.99 14.86 -3.86
C LYS A 325 1.76 14.00 -4.17
N GLN A 326 1.68 13.38 -5.35
CA GLN A 326 0.57 12.50 -5.76
C GLN A 326 0.51 11.24 -4.92
N PHE A 327 1.65 10.58 -4.68
CA PHE A 327 1.71 9.40 -3.82
C PHE A 327 1.19 9.71 -2.41
N LEU A 328 1.70 10.79 -1.80
CA LEU A 328 1.26 11.20 -0.47
C LEU A 328 -0.23 11.60 -0.48
N PHE A 329 -0.68 12.35 -1.48
CA PHE A 329 -2.08 12.75 -1.64
C PHE A 329 -3.02 11.53 -1.72
N ASP A 330 -2.65 10.51 -2.48
CA ASP A 330 -3.47 9.30 -2.65
C ASP A 330 -3.74 8.57 -1.33
N GLU A 331 -2.71 8.43 -0.50
CA GLU A 331 -2.83 7.79 0.81
C GLU A 331 -3.58 8.69 1.81
N LEU A 332 -3.35 10.01 1.79
CA LEU A 332 -4.11 10.97 2.60
C LEU A 332 -5.60 10.99 2.22
N ALA A 333 -5.92 10.89 0.93
CA ALA A 333 -7.29 10.80 0.43
C ALA A 333 -7.96 9.49 0.87
N LYS A 334 -7.24 8.37 0.82
CA LYS A 334 -7.72 7.07 1.32
C LYS A 334 -8.02 7.13 2.82
N LEU A 335 -7.10 7.64 3.63
CA LEU A 335 -7.30 7.82 5.07
C LEU A 335 -8.49 8.76 5.37
N SER A 336 -8.64 9.85 4.60
CA SER A 336 -9.79 10.76 4.72
C SER A 336 -11.12 10.06 4.47
N LEU A 337 -11.17 9.19 3.46
CA LEU A 337 -12.36 8.41 3.11
C LEU A 337 -12.68 7.37 4.21
N GLU A 338 -11.69 6.63 4.69
CA GLU A 338 -11.85 5.65 5.78
C GLU A 338 -12.37 6.31 7.06
N TYR A 339 -11.88 7.52 7.37
CA TYR A 339 -12.36 8.33 8.48
C TYR A 339 -13.85 8.70 8.32
N ASN A 340 -14.27 9.08 7.11
CA ASN A 340 -15.67 9.40 6.83
C ASN A 340 -16.59 8.15 6.92
N GLN A 341 -16.12 6.96 6.51
CA GLN A 341 -16.89 5.71 6.63
C GLN A 341 -17.20 5.35 8.08
N LYS A 342 -16.18 5.40 8.95
CA LYS A 342 -16.32 5.06 10.37
C LYS A 342 -17.30 5.97 11.11
N ASN A 343 -17.32 7.26 10.76
CA ASN A 343 -18.17 8.24 11.43
C ASN A 343 -19.63 8.30 10.95
N GLN A 344 -19.91 7.81 9.74
CA GLN A 344 -21.26 7.88 9.16
C GLN A 344 -22.06 6.58 9.30
N SER A 345 -21.60 5.62 10.11
CA SER A 345 -22.21 4.28 10.22
C SER A 345 -22.37 3.58 8.87
N LEU A 346 -21.49 3.88 7.90
CA LEU A 346 -21.49 3.31 6.55
C LEU A 346 -20.68 2.02 6.47
N SER A 347 -20.55 1.28 7.58
CA SER A 347 -19.67 0.10 7.71
C SER A 347 -20.01 -1.04 6.74
N ASN A 348 -21.17 -0.99 6.10
CA ASN A 348 -21.64 -1.98 5.13
C ASN A 348 -21.68 -1.44 3.68
N GLN A 349 -21.21 -0.22 3.40
CA GLN A 349 -21.20 0.28 2.02
C GLN A 349 -20.02 -0.30 1.21
N PRO A 350 -20.25 -0.60 -0.08
CA PRO A 350 -19.20 -1.04 -0.99
C PRO A 350 -18.07 0.01 -1.10
N LYS A 351 -16.93 -0.40 -1.68
CA LYS A 351 -15.82 0.50 -2.02
C LYS A 351 -16.36 1.79 -2.65
N PHE A 352 -15.94 2.96 -2.13
CA PHE A 352 -16.35 4.27 -2.65
C PHE A 352 -16.09 4.40 -4.15
N ASP A 353 -17.14 4.73 -4.91
CA ASP A 353 -17.01 5.00 -6.33
C ASP A 353 -16.43 6.39 -6.60
N TYR A 354 -16.19 6.74 -7.87
CA TYR A 354 -15.64 8.06 -8.19
C TYR A 354 -16.60 9.21 -7.84
N CYS A 355 -17.92 8.99 -7.88
CA CYS A 355 -18.91 10.01 -7.53
C CYS A 355 -18.83 10.33 -6.03
N ASP A 356 -18.73 9.29 -5.19
CA ASP A 356 -18.54 9.44 -3.74
C ASP A 356 -17.25 10.20 -3.43
N ARG A 357 -16.17 9.88 -4.13
CA ARG A 357 -14.86 10.55 -3.97
C ARG A 357 -14.94 12.03 -4.31
N ILE A 358 -15.63 12.42 -5.39
CA ILE A 358 -15.85 13.85 -5.72
C ILE A 358 -16.54 14.55 -4.54
N VAL A 359 -17.64 13.98 -4.04
CA VAL A 359 -18.46 14.61 -2.99
C VAL A 359 -17.72 14.69 -1.65
N LEU A 360 -16.97 13.65 -1.29
CA LEU A 360 -16.32 13.55 0.02
C LEU A 360 -14.96 14.26 0.08
N LEU A 361 -14.16 14.22 -0.99
CA LEU A 361 -12.80 14.78 -1.00
C LEU A 361 -12.77 16.25 -1.40
N LEU A 362 -13.63 16.69 -2.31
CA LEU A 362 -13.60 18.08 -2.79
C LEU A 362 -13.71 19.11 -1.64
N PRO A 363 -14.62 18.98 -0.66
CA PRO A 363 -14.67 19.92 0.47
C PRO A 363 -13.39 19.94 1.29
N ILE A 364 -12.77 18.78 1.49
CA ILE A 364 -11.53 18.64 2.26
C ILE A 364 -10.40 19.37 1.52
N VAL A 365 -10.27 19.12 0.22
CA VAL A 365 -9.24 19.75 -0.62
C VAL A 365 -9.43 21.26 -0.70
N ILE A 366 -10.67 21.75 -0.88
CA ILE A 366 -10.97 23.18 -0.92
C ILE A 366 -10.65 23.87 0.41
N GLU A 367 -10.98 23.24 1.56
CA GLU A 367 -10.61 23.74 2.88
C GLU A 367 -9.08 23.85 3.06
N CYS A 368 -8.29 23.19 2.20
CA CYS A 368 -6.83 23.15 2.28
C CYS A 368 -6.08 24.07 1.31
N ILE A 369 -6.80 24.84 0.47
CA ILE A 369 -6.20 25.78 -0.48
C ILE A 369 -6.17 27.17 0.15
N SER A 370 -5.03 27.85 0.04
CA SER A 370 -4.87 29.21 0.58
C SER A 370 -5.65 30.23 -0.26
N ASP A 371 -6.13 31.31 0.37
CA ASP A 371 -6.95 32.33 -0.32
C ASP A 371 -6.21 33.04 -1.47
N GLU A 372 -4.87 33.11 -1.39
CA GLU A 372 -4.03 33.72 -2.43
C GLU A 372 -3.89 32.83 -3.68
N ASP A 373 -4.10 31.51 -3.52
CA ASP A 373 -3.99 30.52 -4.60
C ASP A 373 -5.31 30.27 -5.32
N LEU A 374 -6.45 30.72 -4.77
CA LEU A 374 -7.82 30.48 -5.25
C LEU A 374 -8.19 31.28 -6.52
N SER A 375 -7.53 30.95 -7.63
CA SER A 375 -7.88 31.42 -8.97
C SER A 375 -9.30 31.00 -9.39
N GLN A 376 -10.14 32.00 -9.69
CA GLN A 376 -11.43 31.80 -10.37
C GLN A 376 -11.26 31.24 -11.78
N ASP A 377 -10.07 31.32 -12.36
CA ASP A 377 -9.77 30.90 -13.73
C ASP A 377 -9.25 29.47 -13.82
N TYR A 378 -9.13 28.74 -12.70
CA TYR A 378 -8.67 27.35 -12.69
C TYR A 378 -9.47 26.46 -13.66
N GLN A 379 -8.73 25.65 -14.43
CA GLN A 379 -9.28 24.63 -15.31
C GLN A 379 -8.64 23.27 -15.04
N LEU A 380 -9.45 22.22 -15.04
CA LEU A 380 -8.96 20.85 -14.88
C LEU A 380 -8.01 20.47 -16.02
N PRO A 381 -6.85 19.84 -15.73
CA PRO A 381 -5.87 19.49 -16.75
C PRO A 381 -6.21 18.18 -17.46
N TYR A 382 -7.40 18.12 -18.07
CA TYR A 382 -7.84 16.91 -18.78
C TYR A 382 -7.30 16.80 -20.21
N HIS A 383 -6.76 17.89 -20.79
CA HIS A 383 -6.19 17.95 -22.14
C HIS A 383 -5.18 19.12 -22.23
N PRO A 384 -4.10 19.05 -23.05
CA PRO A 384 -3.09 20.13 -23.08
C PRO A 384 -3.69 21.43 -23.60
N SER A 385 -4.63 21.36 -24.56
CA SER A 385 -5.30 22.54 -25.13
C SER A 385 -6.21 23.32 -24.17
N VAL A 386 -6.36 22.84 -22.93
CA VAL A 386 -7.18 23.45 -21.86
C VAL A 386 -6.30 24.25 -20.91
N VAL A 387 -5.00 23.91 -20.82
CA VAL A 387 -4.04 24.61 -19.98
C VAL A 387 -3.54 25.82 -20.77
N ASN A 388 -3.80 27.04 -20.27
CA ASN A 388 -3.24 28.25 -20.86
C ASN A 388 -1.84 28.50 -20.28
N ASP A 389 -0.81 28.57 -21.13
CA ASP A 389 0.62 28.75 -20.79
C ASP A 389 0.94 29.97 -19.92
N LYS A 390 0.01 30.92 -19.80
CA LYS A 390 0.32 32.24 -19.22
C LYS A 390 0.38 32.29 -17.70
N ASN A 391 0.05 31.21 -16.98
CA ASN A 391 -0.12 31.24 -15.51
C ASN A 391 0.37 29.97 -14.77
N GLU A 392 1.46 29.33 -15.23
CA GLU A 392 2.06 28.16 -14.55
C GLU A 392 2.35 28.41 -13.05
N LEU A 393 2.82 29.62 -12.71
CA LEU A 393 3.12 30.04 -11.32
C LEU A 393 1.90 30.14 -10.40
N LYS A 394 0.67 30.04 -10.92
CA LYS A 394 -0.59 30.13 -10.14
C LYS A 394 -1.42 28.85 -10.19
N ARG A 395 -0.85 27.75 -10.67
CA ARG A 395 -1.58 26.49 -10.83
C ARG A 395 -1.79 25.81 -9.47
N GLN A 396 -3.04 25.46 -9.19
CA GLN A 396 -3.44 24.86 -7.91
C GLN A 396 -3.10 23.37 -7.88
N SER A 397 -1.88 23.05 -7.45
CA SER A 397 -1.38 21.66 -7.43
C SER A 397 -2.34 20.71 -6.73
N LEU A 398 -2.97 21.10 -5.61
CA LEU A 398 -3.88 20.23 -4.85
C LEU A 398 -5.14 19.80 -5.64
N LEU A 399 -5.68 20.67 -6.50
CA LEU A 399 -6.83 20.33 -7.34
C LEU A 399 -6.46 19.38 -8.48
N ASP A 400 -5.24 19.53 -9.03
CA ASP A 400 -4.71 18.61 -10.03
C ASP A 400 -4.52 17.22 -9.41
N LEU A 401 -3.94 17.14 -8.21
CA LEU A 401 -3.77 15.89 -7.48
C LEU A 401 -5.12 15.20 -7.19
N LEU A 402 -6.14 15.97 -6.81
CA LEU A 402 -7.52 15.48 -6.63
C LEU A 402 -8.09 14.90 -7.93
N PHE A 403 -7.95 15.62 -9.03
CA PHE A 403 -8.42 15.16 -10.33
C PHE A 403 -7.79 13.83 -10.73
N PHE A 404 -6.46 13.70 -10.59
CA PHE A 404 -5.75 12.47 -10.94
C PHE A 404 -6.08 11.30 -10.03
N HIS A 405 -6.24 11.56 -8.73
CA HIS A 405 -6.74 10.56 -7.80
C HIS A 405 -8.08 9.99 -8.27
N ILE A 406 -9.07 10.85 -8.53
CA ILE A 406 -10.41 10.40 -8.93
C ILE A 406 -10.36 9.72 -10.31
N LYS A 407 -9.57 10.25 -11.25
CA LYS A 407 -9.41 9.69 -12.60
C LYS A 407 -8.89 8.27 -12.56
N ARG A 408 -7.91 7.98 -11.70
CA ARG A 408 -7.40 6.62 -11.49
C ARG A 408 -8.50 5.67 -11.02
N PHE A 409 -9.23 6.02 -9.96
CA PHE A 409 -10.31 5.16 -9.46
C PHE A 409 -11.44 4.94 -10.46
N CYS A 410 -11.71 5.92 -11.32
CA CYS A 410 -12.68 5.78 -12.41
C CYS A 410 -12.22 4.81 -13.51
N ASN A 411 -10.90 4.63 -13.72
CA ASN A 411 -10.37 3.64 -14.66
C ASN A 411 -10.56 2.20 -14.16
N ASP A 412 -10.47 1.98 -12.85
CA ASP A 412 -10.58 0.66 -12.22
C ASP A 412 -12.03 0.21 -12.00
N GLN A 413 -13.01 1.09 -12.26
CA GLN A 413 -14.43 0.82 -12.05
C GLN A 413 -15.13 0.36 -13.33
N THR A 414 -15.97 -0.67 -13.19
CA THR A 414 -16.88 -1.09 -14.26
C THR A 414 -17.97 -0.03 -14.46
N ASN A 415 -17.99 0.63 -15.61
CA ASN A 415 -19.05 1.60 -15.92
C ASN A 415 -20.41 0.88 -16.05
N SER A 416 -21.38 1.23 -15.21
CA SER A 416 -22.76 0.74 -15.24
C SER A 416 -23.75 1.87 -15.50
N GLY A 417 -24.98 1.53 -15.92
CA GLY A 417 -26.08 2.50 -15.97
C GLY A 417 -26.30 3.21 -14.64
N GLU A 418 -26.13 2.50 -13.52
CA GLU A 418 -26.31 3.06 -12.17
C GLU A 418 -25.27 4.14 -11.86
N LEU A 419 -24.02 3.89 -12.23
CA LEU A 419 -22.93 4.84 -12.02
C LEU A 419 -23.10 6.10 -12.88
N VAL A 420 -23.53 5.95 -14.13
CA VAL A 420 -23.86 7.09 -15.01
C VAL A 420 -25.03 7.87 -14.44
N ASN A 421 -26.08 7.20 -13.99
CA ASN A 421 -27.24 7.85 -13.37
C ASN A 421 -26.85 8.58 -12.07
N LYS A 422 -26.01 7.97 -11.22
CA LYS A 422 -25.45 8.60 -10.03
C LYS A 422 -24.66 9.86 -10.38
N ALA A 423 -23.83 9.80 -11.41
CA ALA A 423 -23.07 10.95 -11.89
C ALA A 423 -23.96 12.09 -12.42
N MET A 424 -25.10 11.77 -13.04
CA MET A 424 -26.10 12.76 -13.46
C MET A 424 -26.71 13.51 -12.26
N MET A 425 -27.03 12.76 -11.21
CA MET A 425 -27.72 13.25 -10.02
C MET A 425 -26.79 13.89 -8.98
N LEU A 426 -25.46 13.88 -9.21
CA LEU A 426 -24.48 14.52 -8.33
C LEU A 426 -24.84 15.98 -8.07
N THR A 427 -24.98 16.33 -6.79
CA THR A 427 -25.18 17.70 -6.30
C THR A 427 -23.89 18.25 -5.69
N PRO A 428 -23.64 19.57 -5.76
CA PRO A 428 -22.45 20.17 -5.18
C PRO A 428 -22.37 19.88 -3.68
N PRO A 429 -21.20 19.49 -3.15
CA PRO A 429 -21.06 19.25 -1.72
C PRO A 429 -21.13 20.57 -0.93
N LYS A 430 -21.48 20.48 0.36
CA LYS A 430 -21.53 21.64 1.25
C LYS A 430 -20.11 22.12 1.57
N ILE A 431 -19.82 23.36 1.25
CA ILE A 431 -18.56 24.05 1.60
C ILE A 431 -18.82 24.96 2.80
N LYS A 432 -17.98 24.85 3.83
CA LYS A 432 -18.15 25.63 5.06
C LYS A 432 -17.82 27.10 4.87
N GLU A 433 -16.73 27.38 4.15
CA GLU A 433 -16.27 28.74 3.91
C GLU A 433 -17.01 29.38 2.73
N LYS A 434 -17.84 30.39 3.01
CA LYS A 434 -18.65 31.09 2.00
C LYS A 434 -17.83 31.61 0.82
N ARG A 435 -16.61 32.07 1.08
CA ARG A 435 -15.70 32.62 0.06
C ARG A 435 -15.18 31.58 -0.93
N HIS A 436 -15.10 30.30 -0.55
CA HIS A 436 -14.64 29.22 -1.42
C HIS A 436 -15.77 28.55 -2.21
N VAL A 437 -17.03 28.90 -1.92
CA VAL A 437 -18.22 28.29 -2.53
C VAL A 437 -18.19 28.42 -4.06
N SER A 438 -17.84 29.60 -4.60
CA SER A 438 -17.83 29.83 -6.05
C SER A 438 -16.80 28.96 -6.77
N VAL A 439 -15.56 28.90 -6.24
CA VAL A 439 -14.51 28.06 -6.83
C VAL A 439 -14.85 26.58 -6.69
N ALA A 440 -15.30 26.16 -5.51
CA ALA A 440 -15.72 24.77 -5.29
C ALA A 440 -16.86 24.35 -6.23
N GLN A 441 -17.84 25.23 -6.47
CA GLN A 441 -18.91 24.98 -7.44
C GLN A 441 -18.37 24.87 -8.87
N LYS A 442 -17.42 25.75 -9.26
CA LYS A 442 -16.78 25.69 -10.57
C LYS A 442 -16.00 24.38 -10.74
N VAL A 443 -15.16 24.01 -9.79
CA VAL A 443 -14.36 22.78 -9.81
C VAL A 443 -15.25 21.54 -9.78
N PHE A 444 -16.27 21.54 -8.93
CA PHE A 444 -17.28 20.48 -8.89
C PHE A 444 -17.94 20.28 -10.26
N THR A 445 -18.34 21.38 -10.92
CA THR A 445 -18.96 21.33 -12.25
C THR A 445 -18.01 20.73 -13.27
N GLN A 446 -16.75 21.18 -13.30
CA GLN A 446 -15.73 20.62 -14.19
C GLN A 446 -15.48 19.12 -13.93
N LEU A 447 -15.36 18.69 -12.67
CA LEU A 447 -15.18 17.28 -12.31
C LEU A 447 -16.40 16.46 -12.73
N LYS A 448 -17.60 16.93 -12.40
CA LYS A 448 -18.86 16.29 -12.75
C LYS A 448 -18.97 16.11 -14.26
N ASP A 449 -18.72 17.16 -15.04
CA ASP A 449 -18.82 17.14 -16.50
C ASP A 449 -17.79 16.19 -17.11
N TYR A 450 -16.53 16.24 -16.67
CA TYR A 450 -15.47 15.34 -17.12
C TYR A 450 -15.87 13.87 -16.91
N PHE A 451 -16.22 13.49 -15.67
CA PHE A 451 -16.49 12.10 -15.34
C PHE A 451 -17.81 11.61 -15.95
N ARG A 452 -18.82 12.48 -16.05
CA ARG A 452 -20.08 12.18 -16.75
C ARG A 452 -19.82 11.87 -18.22
N LEU A 453 -19.07 12.72 -18.92
CA LEU A 453 -18.74 12.52 -20.33
C LEU A 453 -17.96 11.22 -20.54
N ARG A 454 -16.94 11.00 -19.70
CA ARG A 454 -16.09 9.82 -19.77
C ARG A 454 -16.89 8.52 -19.53
N SER A 455 -17.65 8.44 -18.45
CA SER A 455 -18.42 7.23 -18.11
C SER A 455 -19.52 6.95 -19.13
N THR A 456 -20.17 7.98 -19.67
CA THR A 456 -21.18 7.79 -20.71
C THR A 456 -20.55 7.32 -22.02
N ALA A 457 -19.41 7.90 -22.43
CA ALA A 457 -18.67 7.45 -23.61
C ALA A 457 -18.33 5.96 -23.52
N LEU A 458 -17.85 5.50 -22.36
CA LEU A 458 -17.49 4.10 -22.15
C LEU A 458 -18.70 3.16 -22.09
N LEU A 459 -19.79 3.57 -21.42
CA LEU A 459 -21.01 2.79 -21.35
C LEU A 459 -21.68 2.65 -22.73
N LEU A 460 -21.61 3.71 -23.55
CA LEU A 460 -22.11 3.71 -24.94
C LEU A 460 -21.40 2.68 -25.82
N CYS A 461 -20.13 2.39 -25.54
CA CYS A 461 -19.32 1.48 -26.34
C CYS A 461 -19.49 0.00 -25.95
N LYS A 462 -20.16 -0.31 -24.83
CA LYS A 462 -20.38 -1.72 -24.41
C LYS A 462 -21.31 -2.43 -25.38
N THR A 463 -20.93 -3.61 -25.85
CA THR A 463 -21.72 -4.43 -26.78
C THR A 463 -22.96 -5.03 -26.12
N ASP A 464 -22.82 -5.50 -24.88
CA ASP A 464 -23.90 -6.15 -24.12
C ASP A 464 -24.29 -5.27 -22.93
N LEU A 465 -25.32 -4.44 -23.13
CA LEU A 465 -25.95 -3.68 -22.04
C LEU A 465 -27.17 -4.42 -21.51
N ASP A 466 -27.33 -4.43 -20.19
CA ASP A 466 -28.62 -4.75 -19.58
C ASP A 466 -29.68 -3.68 -19.93
N ASP A 467 -30.96 -4.07 -19.83
CA ASP A 467 -32.09 -3.20 -20.19
C ASP A 467 -32.03 -1.85 -19.46
N TYR A 468 -31.65 -1.86 -18.18
CA TYR A 468 -31.51 -0.66 -17.37
C TYR A 468 -30.44 0.30 -17.93
N SER A 469 -29.25 -0.21 -18.24
CA SER A 469 -28.15 0.58 -18.79
C SER A 469 -28.47 1.10 -20.19
N GLN A 470 -29.20 0.31 -20.99
CA GLN A 470 -29.68 0.74 -22.31
C GLN A 470 -30.66 1.91 -22.17
N ASP A 471 -31.63 1.82 -21.26
CA ASP A 471 -32.58 2.89 -20.98
C ASP A 471 -31.90 4.16 -20.46
N ILE A 472 -30.91 4.03 -19.57
CA ILE A 472 -30.11 5.16 -19.10
C ILE A 472 -29.38 5.83 -20.27
N ILE A 473 -28.74 5.08 -21.17
CA ILE A 473 -28.05 5.63 -22.34
C ILE A 473 -29.04 6.36 -23.26
N ASN A 474 -30.18 5.76 -23.55
CA ASN A 474 -31.22 6.35 -24.41
C ASN A 474 -31.73 7.68 -23.86
N ASN A 475 -31.83 7.81 -22.54
CA ASN A 475 -32.29 9.03 -21.89
C ASN A 475 -31.19 10.09 -21.70
N VAL A 476 -29.95 9.67 -21.44
CA VAL A 476 -28.85 10.58 -21.08
C VAL A 476 -28.13 11.13 -22.32
N MET A 477 -27.94 10.31 -23.36
CA MET A 477 -27.15 10.70 -24.53
C MET A 477 -27.70 11.92 -25.28
N PRO A 478 -29.00 12.03 -25.58
CA PRO A 478 -29.52 13.22 -26.28
C PRO A 478 -29.23 14.52 -25.51
N LYS A 479 -29.30 14.46 -24.18
CA LYS A 479 -28.97 15.60 -23.32
C LYS A 479 -27.47 15.91 -23.35
N ILE A 480 -26.61 14.90 -23.29
CA ILE A 480 -25.15 15.09 -23.39
C ILE A 480 -24.75 15.68 -24.76
N ILE A 481 -25.38 15.21 -25.83
CA ILE A 481 -25.13 15.71 -27.19
C ILE A 481 -25.44 17.21 -27.27
N LYS A 482 -26.63 17.59 -26.80
CA LYS A 482 -27.07 18.98 -26.80
C LYS A 482 -26.19 19.88 -25.93
N ASP A 483 -25.88 19.44 -24.71
CA ASP A 483 -25.22 20.27 -23.71
C ASP A 483 -23.69 20.39 -23.93
N TYR A 484 -23.04 19.35 -24.46
CA TYR A 484 -21.56 19.28 -24.51
C TYR A 484 -20.97 18.90 -25.87
N LEU A 485 -21.65 18.05 -26.65
CA LEU A 485 -21.05 17.45 -27.86
C LEU A 485 -21.54 18.08 -29.17
N SER A 486 -22.15 19.25 -29.10
CA SER A 486 -22.64 19.97 -30.28
C SER A 486 -21.50 20.32 -31.24
N ILE A 487 -21.76 20.18 -32.53
CA ILE A 487 -20.78 20.39 -33.59
C ILE A 487 -21.09 21.74 -34.23
N ASN A 488 -20.17 22.70 -34.08
CA ASN A 488 -20.24 23.92 -34.88
C ASN A 488 -19.62 23.65 -36.25
N GLN A 489 -20.47 23.49 -37.27
CA GLN A 489 -20.05 23.24 -38.65
C GLN A 489 -19.25 24.42 -39.25
N GLN A 490 -19.29 25.61 -38.64
CA GLN A 490 -18.61 26.81 -39.15
C GLN A 490 -17.12 26.90 -38.76
N ASP A 491 -16.70 26.32 -37.63
CA ASP A 491 -15.38 26.59 -37.06
C ASP A 491 -14.32 25.51 -37.36
N ASN A 492 -14.70 24.35 -37.92
CA ASN A 492 -13.81 23.19 -38.12
C ASN A 492 -12.91 22.87 -36.91
N LYS A 493 -13.36 23.22 -35.70
CA LYS A 493 -12.67 23.02 -34.43
C LYS A 493 -13.62 22.25 -33.51
N LEU A 494 -13.15 21.10 -33.05
CA LEU A 494 -13.83 20.33 -32.02
C LEU A 494 -13.75 21.12 -30.71
N ASN A 495 -14.87 21.27 -30.01
CA ASN A 495 -14.84 21.83 -28.66
C ASN A 495 -14.12 20.86 -27.68
N ASN A 496 -13.67 21.35 -26.52
CA ASN A 496 -12.87 20.55 -25.59
C ASN A 496 -13.63 19.31 -25.04
N HIS A 497 -14.95 19.43 -24.82
CA HIS A 497 -15.77 18.32 -24.34
C HIS A 497 -15.96 17.21 -25.38
N LEU A 498 -16.13 17.60 -26.65
CA LEU A 498 -16.20 16.69 -27.77
C LEU A 498 -14.85 16.02 -28.00
N GLN A 499 -13.74 16.76 -27.93
CA GLN A 499 -12.38 16.18 -27.96
C GLN A 499 -12.19 15.14 -26.84
N LEU A 500 -12.61 15.45 -25.61
CA LEU A 500 -12.56 14.53 -24.47
C LEU A 500 -13.42 13.26 -24.69
N PHE A 501 -14.64 13.44 -25.19
CA PHE A 501 -15.56 12.32 -25.44
C PHE A 501 -14.98 11.37 -26.49
N LEU A 502 -14.50 11.92 -27.62
CA LEU A 502 -13.86 11.15 -28.68
C LEU A 502 -12.59 10.48 -28.18
N SER A 503 -11.75 11.20 -27.43
CA SER A 503 -10.51 10.65 -26.91
C SER A 503 -10.69 9.52 -25.93
N THR A 504 -11.77 9.56 -25.15
CA THR A 504 -12.15 8.46 -24.25
C THR A 504 -12.47 7.19 -25.05
N ILE A 505 -13.24 7.30 -26.14
CA ILE A 505 -13.61 6.14 -26.97
C ILE A 505 -12.39 5.58 -27.70
N ILE A 506 -11.62 6.47 -28.34
CA ILE A 506 -10.49 6.06 -29.16
C ILE A 506 -9.41 5.41 -28.29
N SER A 507 -9.11 5.98 -27.13
CA SER A 507 -8.11 5.41 -26.22
C SER A 507 -8.51 4.05 -25.65
N LYS A 508 -9.82 3.77 -25.48
CA LYS A 508 -10.27 2.47 -24.98
C LYS A 508 -10.39 1.41 -26.07
N TYR A 509 -10.72 1.80 -27.29
CA TYR A 509 -11.02 0.89 -28.39
C TYR A 509 -10.13 1.15 -29.61
N SER A 510 -10.55 2.02 -30.52
CA SER A 510 -9.75 2.46 -31.67
C SER A 510 -10.48 3.55 -32.46
N TRP A 511 -9.78 4.18 -33.41
CA TRP A 511 -10.38 5.08 -34.39
C TRP A 511 -11.42 4.38 -35.28
N ASN A 512 -11.08 3.18 -35.77
CA ASN A 512 -11.99 2.39 -36.61
C ASN A 512 -13.25 1.97 -35.86
N PHE A 513 -13.11 1.61 -34.57
CA PHE A 513 -14.24 1.33 -33.71
C PHE A 513 -15.17 2.55 -33.59
N LEU A 514 -14.63 3.74 -33.33
CA LEU A 514 -15.43 4.97 -33.24
C LEU A 514 -16.21 5.23 -34.54
N LEU A 515 -15.57 5.12 -35.70
CA LEU A 515 -16.23 5.33 -36.99
C LEU A 515 -17.37 4.32 -37.24
N ASN A 516 -17.15 3.06 -36.89
CA ASN A 516 -18.18 2.02 -36.98
C ASN A 516 -19.31 2.25 -35.98
N LEU A 517 -18.98 2.68 -34.76
CA LEU A 517 -19.95 3.02 -33.72
C LEU A 517 -20.88 4.14 -34.19
N LEU A 518 -20.33 5.21 -34.80
CA LEU A 518 -21.13 6.32 -35.34
C LEU A 518 -22.08 5.89 -36.47
N LYS A 519 -21.71 4.86 -37.24
CA LYS A 519 -22.57 4.27 -38.28
C LYS A 519 -23.59 3.26 -37.75
N SER A 520 -23.42 2.77 -36.53
CA SER A 520 -24.27 1.73 -35.98
C SER A 520 -25.71 2.21 -35.76
N ASP A 521 -26.68 1.31 -35.96
CA ASP A 521 -28.11 1.55 -35.68
C ASP A 521 -28.33 2.14 -34.28
N ARG A 522 -27.52 1.73 -33.30
CA ARG A 522 -27.60 2.18 -31.92
C ARG A 522 -27.39 3.68 -31.81
N ILE A 523 -26.33 4.23 -32.41
CA ILE A 523 -26.05 5.67 -32.36
C ILE A 523 -26.99 6.44 -33.27
N GLN A 524 -27.30 5.89 -34.44
CA GLN A 524 -28.20 6.51 -35.41
C GLN A 524 -29.61 6.71 -34.83
N ARG A 525 -30.08 5.80 -33.96
CA ARG A 525 -31.36 5.95 -33.26
C ARG A 525 -31.34 6.99 -32.13
N LEU A 526 -30.17 7.29 -31.56
CA LEU A 526 -30.05 8.30 -30.50
C LEU A 526 -30.09 9.72 -31.07
N ASP A 527 -29.30 9.98 -32.12
CA ASP A 527 -29.28 11.24 -32.84
C ASP A 527 -28.58 11.06 -34.21
N SER A 528 -29.37 10.76 -35.25
CA SER A 528 -28.85 10.49 -36.60
C SER A 528 -28.15 11.71 -37.22
N GLN A 529 -28.61 12.92 -36.91
CA GLN A 529 -28.07 14.15 -37.48
C GLN A 529 -26.69 14.45 -36.89
N TRP A 530 -26.56 14.36 -35.57
CA TRP A 530 -25.28 14.52 -34.88
C TRP A 530 -24.29 13.43 -35.31
N ALA A 531 -24.71 12.17 -35.32
CA ALA A 531 -23.84 11.05 -35.68
C ALA A 531 -23.28 11.15 -37.10
N THR A 532 -24.14 11.49 -38.07
CA THR A 532 -23.74 11.66 -39.47
C THR A 532 -22.82 12.88 -39.63
N SER A 533 -23.12 13.99 -38.96
CA SER A 533 -22.27 15.20 -39.00
C SER A 533 -20.89 14.94 -38.42
N LEU A 534 -20.83 14.24 -37.28
CA LEU A 534 -19.58 13.87 -36.62
C LEU A 534 -18.78 12.89 -37.49
N PHE A 535 -19.44 11.88 -38.04
CA PHE A 535 -18.82 10.90 -38.92
C PHE A 535 -18.16 11.60 -40.12
N ASN A 536 -18.88 12.49 -40.80
CA ASN A 536 -18.35 13.24 -41.95
C ASN A 536 -17.17 14.14 -41.55
N LEU A 537 -17.24 14.80 -40.40
CA LEU A 537 -16.16 15.63 -39.87
C LEU A 537 -14.88 14.81 -39.60
N LEU A 538 -15.02 13.57 -39.11
CA LEU A 538 -13.90 12.69 -38.78
C LEU A 538 -13.38 11.91 -40.01
N GLU A 539 -14.23 11.63 -41.01
CA GLU A 539 -13.86 10.90 -42.23
C GLU A 539 -13.09 11.76 -43.25
N LEU A 540 -13.31 13.08 -43.26
CA LEU A 540 -12.58 14.02 -44.12
C LEU A 540 -11.07 14.01 -43.79
N LYS A 541 -10.27 13.33 -44.64
CA LYS A 541 -8.79 13.17 -44.57
C LYS A 541 -7.95 14.46 -44.41
N GLN A 542 -8.54 15.65 -44.33
CA GLN A 542 -7.84 16.94 -44.30
C GLN A 542 -7.39 17.43 -42.90
N THR A 543 -7.65 16.69 -41.82
CA THR A 543 -7.24 17.06 -40.45
C THR A 543 -6.10 16.21 -39.89
N CYS A 544 -5.24 15.63 -40.72
CA CYS A 544 -4.13 14.76 -40.25
C CYS A 544 -3.25 15.42 -39.18
N GLN A 545 -2.99 16.74 -39.26
CA GLN A 545 -2.21 17.46 -38.22
C GLN A 545 -3.00 17.74 -36.92
N LYS A 546 -4.31 17.95 -36.97
CA LYS A 546 -5.16 18.16 -35.76
C LYS A 546 -5.55 16.84 -35.10
N ASN A 547 -5.69 15.77 -35.89
CA ASN A 547 -5.95 14.41 -35.40
C ASN A 547 -4.69 13.75 -34.84
N ASN A 548 -3.49 14.15 -35.26
CA ASN A 548 -2.26 13.70 -34.59
C ASN A 548 -2.27 14.03 -33.10
N TYR A 549 -2.75 15.20 -32.67
CA TYR A 549 -2.85 15.54 -31.24
C TYR A 549 -3.86 14.68 -30.48
N LEU A 550 -5.01 14.37 -31.09
CA LEU A 550 -5.96 13.38 -30.54
C LEU A 550 -5.26 12.03 -30.42
N GLN A 551 -4.65 11.52 -31.51
CA GLN A 551 -3.91 10.26 -31.56
C GLN A 551 -2.75 10.17 -30.56
N LEU A 552 -2.00 11.25 -30.34
CA LEU A 552 -0.89 11.34 -29.39
C LEU A 552 -1.38 11.38 -27.94
N CYS A 553 -2.44 12.14 -27.65
CA CYS A 553 -3.09 12.11 -26.34
C CYS A 553 -3.69 10.72 -26.01
N HIS A 554 -3.98 9.88 -27.01
CA HIS A 554 -4.50 8.52 -26.81
C HIS A 554 -3.42 7.51 -26.37
N LYS A 555 -2.15 7.72 -26.74
CA LYS A 555 -1.05 6.79 -26.42
C LYS A 555 -0.61 6.84 -24.97
N ILE A 556 -0.97 7.90 -24.24
CA ILE A 556 -0.61 8.07 -22.84
C ILE A 556 -1.79 7.74 -21.93
N GLN A 557 -2.05 6.45 -21.71
CA GLN A 557 -2.97 6.00 -20.66
C GLN A 557 -2.23 5.89 -19.32
N PHE A 558 -2.57 6.79 -18.40
CA PHE A 558 -2.03 6.80 -17.04
C PHE A 558 -2.78 5.82 -16.14
N THR A 559 -2.10 4.76 -15.75
CA THR A 559 -2.50 3.93 -14.60
C THR A 559 -1.25 3.58 -13.79
N ILE A 560 -1.03 4.28 -12.68
CA ILE A 560 -0.18 3.74 -11.61
C ILE A 560 -1.15 3.08 -10.65
N SER A 561 -1.26 1.76 -10.74
CA SER A 561 -2.08 0.99 -9.81
C SER A 561 -1.41 1.04 -8.43
N SER A 562 -1.89 1.89 -7.53
CA SER A 562 -1.60 1.77 -6.10
C SER A 562 -2.53 0.71 -5.48
N TYR A 563 -2.53 -0.50 -6.05
CA TYR A 563 -3.15 -1.63 -5.35
C TYR A 563 -2.33 -1.92 -4.08
N ASN A 564 -3.03 -2.39 -3.06
CA ASN A 564 -2.64 -2.44 -1.64
C ASN A 564 -1.35 -3.22 -1.27
N ASP A 565 -0.54 -3.67 -2.24
CA ASP A 565 0.72 -4.38 -2.01
C ASP A 565 1.97 -3.62 -2.50
N MET A 566 1.82 -2.41 -3.07
CA MET A 566 2.98 -1.63 -3.56
C MET A 566 3.94 -1.17 -2.45
N SER A 567 3.53 -1.21 -1.18
CA SER A 567 4.45 -0.96 -0.04
C SER A 567 5.54 -2.03 0.10
N LEU A 568 5.29 -3.26 -0.38
CA LEU A 568 6.29 -4.34 -0.38
C LEU A 568 7.14 -4.38 -1.65
N ILE A 569 6.66 -3.81 -2.76
CA ILE A 569 7.32 -3.86 -4.07
C ILE A 569 8.33 -2.72 -4.25
N PHE A 570 8.08 -1.55 -3.64
CA PHE A 570 8.89 -0.35 -3.87
C PHE A 570 10.39 -0.46 -3.51
N PRO A 571 10.82 -1.15 -2.43
CA PRO A 571 12.25 -1.32 -2.13
C PRO A 571 13.07 -1.86 -3.31
N ASN A 572 12.48 -2.74 -4.13
CA ASN A 572 13.12 -3.35 -5.30
C ASN A 572 13.09 -2.44 -6.55
N LEU A 573 12.24 -1.42 -6.56
CA LEU A 573 12.11 -0.47 -7.67
C LEU A 573 13.01 0.76 -7.51
N HIS A 574 13.57 0.98 -6.32
CA HIS A 574 14.26 2.20 -5.94
C HIS A 574 15.43 2.57 -6.85
N GLN A 575 16.41 1.67 -6.96
CA GLN A 575 17.55 1.87 -7.83
C GLN A 575 17.12 2.07 -9.29
N SER A 576 16.11 1.34 -9.72
CA SER A 576 15.64 1.37 -11.10
C SER A 576 14.88 2.66 -11.43
N TYR A 577 14.11 3.21 -10.51
CA TYR A 577 13.44 4.51 -10.68
C TYR A 577 14.46 5.65 -10.77
N ASP A 578 15.48 5.67 -9.91
CA ASP A 578 16.51 6.72 -9.92
C ASP A 578 17.33 6.69 -11.20
N GLU A 579 17.73 5.49 -11.64
CA GLU A 579 18.41 5.27 -12.92
C GLU A 579 17.56 5.80 -14.07
N LEU A 580 16.28 5.40 -14.10
CA LEU A 580 15.34 5.83 -15.12
C LEU A 580 15.10 7.34 -15.11
N SER A 581 14.94 7.96 -13.95
CA SER A 581 14.73 9.41 -13.84
C SER A 581 15.91 10.19 -14.40
N ILE A 582 17.15 9.77 -14.10
CA ILE A 582 18.35 10.40 -14.63
C ILE A 582 18.43 10.23 -16.16
N ILE A 583 18.11 9.03 -16.66
CA ILE A 583 18.08 8.75 -18.10
C ILE A 583 17.05 9.67 -18.78
N LEU A 584 15.85 9.77 -18.22
CA LEU A 584 14.79 10.64 -18.74
C LEU A 584 15.20 12.11 -18.67
N ASP A 585 15.70 12.61 -17.53
CA ASP A 585 16.18 14.00 -17.36
C ASP A 585 17.26 14.39 -18.38
N LYS A 586 18.14 13.44 -18.74
CA LYS A 586 19.15 13.64 -19.80
C LYS A 586 18.51 13.63 -21.19
N CYS A 587 17.54 12.75 -21.45
CA CYS A 587 16.79 12.75 -22.69
C CYS A 587 15.98 14.05 -22.89
N VAL A 588 15.48 14.66 -21.81
CA VAL A 588 14.71 15.92 -21.85
C VAL A 588 15.56 17.12 -22.23
N LYS A 589 16.78 17.22 -21.69
CA LYS A 589 17.62 18.41 -21.83
C LYS A 589 18.30 18.53 -23.19
N ASP A 590 18.54 17.40 -23.87
CA ASP A 590 19.30 17.34 -25.12
C ASP A 590 18.44 16.80 -26.26
N ASP A 591 17.68 17.68 -26.91
CA ASP A 591 16.62 17.38 -27.89
C ASP A 591 17.10 16.74 -29.23
N VAL A 592 18.37 16.31 -29.34
CA VAL A 592 19.04 16.15 -30.65
C VAL A 592 19.76 14.80 -30.89
N GLN A 593 19.93 13.89 -29.91
CA GLN A 593 20.71 12.65 -30.13
C GLN A 593 19.91 11.35 -29.94
N GLU A 594 19.73 10.57 -31.01
CA GLU A 594 19.18 9.19 -31.02
C GLU A 594 19.89 8.24 -30.02
N GLN A 595 21.16 8.52 -29.69
CA GLN A 595 21.95 7.74 -28.73
C GLN A 595 21.39 7.80 -27.30
N LEU A 596 20.76 8.91 -26.89
CA LEU A 596 20.17 9.03 -25.54
C LEU A 596 18.91 8.16 -25.38
N TRP A 597 18.11 8.09 -26.44
CA TRP A 597 16.95 7.22 -26.54
C TRP A 597 17.32 5.73 -26.58
N THR A 598 18.45 5.42 -27.20
CA THR A 598 19.05 4.07 -27.19
C THR A 598 19.44 3.65 -25.77
N ASN A 599 19.88 4.58 -24.91
CA ASN A 599 20.19 4.28 -23.51
C ASN A 599 18.93 3.93 -22.70
N LEU A 600 17.81 4.61 -22.93
CA LEU A 600 16.51 4.27 -22.32
C LEU A 600 16.06 2.87 -22.75
N SER A 601 16.14 2.59 -24.06
CA SER A 601 15.80 1.27 -24.61
C SER A 601 16.66 0.15 -24.02
N ASN A 602 17.99 0.31 -24.03
CA ASN A 602 18.92 -0.66 -23.46
C ASN A 602 18.67 -0.89 -21.97
N TRP A 603 18.35 0.18 -21.24
CA TRP A 603 18.01 0.08 -19.82
C TRP A 603 16.73 -0.74 -19.62
N ILE A 604 15.64 -0.45 -20.36
CA ILE A 604 14.38 -1.21 -20.28
C ILE A 604 14.63 -2.70 -20.57
N GLN A 605 15.34 -3.02 -21.65
CA GLN A 605 15.66 -4.40 -22.02
C GLN A 605 16.52 -5.10 -20.97
N SER A 606 17.47 -4.39 -20.36
CA SER A 606 18.31 -4.95 -19.30
C SER A 606 17.55 -5.32 -18.02
N LYS A 607 16.43 -4.63 -17.72
CA LYS A 607 15.61 -4.92 -16.54
C LYS A 607 14.55 -6.00 -16.76
N LEU A 608 14.26 -6.32 -18.03
CA LEU A 608 13.32 -7.38 -18.42
C LEU A 608 13.99 -8.75 -18.61
N ASN A 609 15.31 -8.80 -18.84
CA ASN A 609 16.03 -10.00 -19.30
C ASN A 609 16.97 -10.63 -18.22
N ILE A 610 16.77 -10.42 -16.92
CA ILE A 610 17.64 -10.99 -15.87
C ILE A 610 16.91 -12.10 -15.09
N ASP A 611 17.53 -13.28 -14.96
CA ASP A 611 16.98 -14.39 -14.18
C ASP A 611 16.99 -14.09 -12.65
N GLU A 612 15.77 -14.10 -12.10
CA GLU A 612 15.36 -14.51 -10.74
C GLU A 612 15.44 -13.59 -9.51
N GLU A 613 16.20 -12.48 -9.42
CA GLU A 613 16.17 -11.65 -8.16
C GLU A 613 15.91 -10.14 -8.31
N SER A 614 15.96 -9.57 -9.52
CA SER A 614 15.76 -8.11 -9.75
C SER A 614 14.83 -7.80 -10.93
N ASN A 615 14.01 -8.76 -11.34
CA ASN A 615 13.11 -8.60 -12.49
C ASN A 615 12.04 -7.54 -12.23
N LEU A 616 12.05 -6.50 -13.06
CA LEU A 616 10.97 -5.51 -13.10
C LEU A 616 9.89 -5.99 -14.06
N LYS A 617 8.63 -5.88 -13.68
CA LYS A 617 7.52 -6.12 -14.60
C LYS A 617 7.41 -4.95 -15.59
N CYS A 618 7.02 -5.25 -16.82
CA CYS A 618 6.76 -4.23 -17.85
C CYS A 618 5.79 -3.14 -17.36
N ASN A 619 4.78 -3.51 -16.56
CA ASN A 619 3.82 -2.56 -15.97
C ASN A 619 4.47 -1.61 -14.93
N GLU A 620 5.49 -2.07 -14.20
CA GLU A 620 6.23 -1.25 -13.23
C GLU A 620 7.12 -0.23 -13.96
N ILE A 621 7.83 -0.67 -15.01
CA ILE A 621 8.62 0.21 -15.88
C ILE A 621 7.74 1.27 -16.54
N LYS A 622 6.59 0.88 -17.10
CA LYS A 622 5.60 1.80 -17.68
C LYS A 622 5.12 2.82 -16.64
N ALA A 623 4.76 2.38 -15.44
CA ALA A 623 4.33 3.29 -14.38
C ALA A 623 5.40 4.33 -14.01
N MET A 624 6.66 3.92 -13.89
CA MET A 624 7.79 4.81 -13.58
C MET A 624 8.07 5.83 -14.69
N ILE A 625 8.05 5.39 -15.96
CA ILE A 625 8.22 6.26 -17.13
C ILE A 625 7.08 7.29 -17.20
N LEU A 626 5.84 6.82 -17.08
CA LEU A 626 4.63 7.66 -17.13
C LEU A 626 4.61 8.73 -16.02
N LEU A 627 5.08 8.38 -14.81
CA LEU A 627 5.17 9.30 -13.67
C LEU A 627 6.08 10.51 -13.95
N LYS A 628 7.23 10.25 -14.57
CA LYS A 628 8.20 11.30 -14.90
C LYS A 628 7.75 12.17 -16.07
N ILE A 629 7.12 11.58 -17.08
CA ILE A 629 6.68 12.30 -18.28
C ILE A 629 5.48 13.20 -18.01
N TYR A 630 4.53 12.78 -17.18
CA TYR A 630 3.25 13.45 -17.20
C TYR A 630 3.26 14.87 -16.64
N TYR A 631 4.00 15.13 -15.57
CA TYR A 631 3.96 16.45 -14.95
C TYR A 631 5.01 17.40 -15.50
N ASP A 632 6.25 16.92 -15.68
CA ASP A 632 7.35 17.75 -16.18
C ASP A 632 7.12 18.21 -17.63
N TYR A 633 6.27 17.53 -18.41
CA TYR A 633 6.02 17.85 -19.82
C TYR A 633 4.65 18.48 -20.10
N TYR A 634 3.60 18.11 -19.36
CA TYR A 634 2.22 18.59 -19.59
C TYR A 634 1.89 19.88 -18.82
N CYS A 635 2.74 20.24 -17.85
CA CYS A 635 2.65 21.51 -17.12
C CYS A 635 3.69 22.53 -17.55
N ASN A 636 4.73 22.14 -18.30
CA ASN A 636 5.81 23.01 -18.83
C ASN A 636 5.83 23.06 -20.38
N ASP A 637 4.75 22.60 -21.03
CA ASP A 637 4.53 22.60 -22.48
C ASP A 637 5.66 22.04 -23.38
N GLN A 638 6.15 20.83 -23.08
CA GLN A 638 7.20 20.14 -23.85
C GLN A 638 6.67 18.97 -24.71
N LEU A 639 5.61 19.22 -25.50
CA LEU A 639 4.88 18.20 -26.27
C LEU A 639 5.74 17.44 -27.31
N THR A 640 6.74 18.08 -27.93
CA THR A 640 7.60 17.47 -28.98
C THR A 640 8.45 16.31 -28.49
N LEU A 641 8.75 16.26 -27.20
CA LEU A 641 9.55 15.21 -26.57
C LEU A 641 8.73 13.93 -26.30
N VAL A 642 7.42 14.10 -26.04
CA VAL A 642 6.45 13.02 -25.85
C VAL A 642 6.27 12.23 -27.14
N ASP A 643 6.27 12.89 -28.29
CA ASP A 643 6.15 12.25 -29.61
C ASP A 643 7.31 11.28 -29.88
N LYS A 644 8.55 11.69 -29.58
CA LYS A 644 9.74 10.84 -29.75
C LYS A 644 9.73 9.65 -28.79
N LEU A 645 9.39 9.87 -27.52
CA LEU A 645 9.37 8.85 -26.48
C LEU A 645 8.24 7.83 -26.67
N LEU A 646 7.06 8.26 -27.11
CA LEU A 646 5.94 7.36 -27.39
C LEU A 646 6.22 6.41 -28.55
N VAL A 647 6.87 6.90 -29.61
CA VAL A 647 7.30 6.06 -30.75
C VAL A 647 8.24 4.96 -30.25
N ILE A 648 9.20 5.29 -29.39
CA ILE A 648 10.14 4.32 -28.83
C ILE A 648 9.44 3.31 -27.89
N ILE A 649 8.50 3.77 -27.05
CA ILE A 649 7.75 2.88 -26.16
C ILE A 649 6.90 1.91 -26.97
N GLU A 650 6.23 2.36 -28.01
CA GLU A 650 5.41 1.51 -28.88
C GLU A 650 6.28 0.50 -29.65
N ASP A 651 7.37 0.95 -30.26
CA ASP A 651 8.29 0.08 -31.01
C ASP A 651 8.94 -1.00 -30.11
N MET A 652 9.08 -0.73 -28.80
CA MET A 652 9.75 -1.63 -27.85
C MET A 652 8.78 -2.53 -27.04
N VAL A 653 7.53 -2.07 -26.82
CA VAL A 653 6.54 -2.79 -26.02
C VAL A 653 5.67 -3.74 -26.86
N GLU A 654 5.54 -3.51 -28.17
CA GLU A 654 4.92 -4.51 -29.07
C GLU A 654 5.71 -5.82 -29.16
N LEU A 655 6.99 -5.83 -28.76
CA LEU A 655 7.85 -7.02 -28.73
C LEU A 655 7.59 -7.98 -27.56
N SER A 656 6.70 -7.65 -26.61
CA SER A 656 6.33 -8.52 -25.48
C SER A 656 4.85 -8.94 -25.50
N SER A 657 4.34 -9.32 -26.67
CA SER A 657 3.01 -9.96 -26.77
C SER A 657 3.14 -11.48 -26.58
N ASP A 658 3.52 -11.85 -25.35
CA ASP A 658 3.23 -13.15 -24.72
C ASP A 658 2.92 -12.95 -23.23
#